data_AF-A0A536M0U9-F1
#
_entry.id   AF-A0A536M0U9-F1
#
_cell.length_a   1.000
_cell.length_b   1.000
_cell.length_c   1.000
_cell.angle_alpha   90.00
_cell.angle_beta   90.00
_cell.angle_gamma   90.00
#
_symmetry.space_group_name_H-M   'P 1'
#
loop_
_entity.id
_entity.type
_entity.pdbx_description
1 polymer ?
#
loop_
_entity_poly.entity_id
_entity_poly.type
_entity_poly.pdbx_seq_one_letter_code
_entity_poly.pdbx_strand_id
1 'polypeptide(L)'
;MERKHPRSFVRIPRRQRTPGEAEPRSRQDGKAAPSPVPGQLSWQDDGRHAERRESERIVIPRHERAGLARSGLGIELREVRFGSTARTPYLRVVPSQLSFKSVAPGYIAATEVSSRPRGRIEALVQAIKRVVLGSPFATSQLIHERLTKTKALAIFSSDVLSSSAYATEEILILLVLAGSGALSYGLPIAASIALLLAIVSLSYRQTIKAYPSGGGAYIVAHDNLGQTPGLIAAAALLVDYVLTVSVSVAAGVAAVTSAVPEVHDLRVPMGVAVVALITLGNLRGVRESGTIFAAPTYFFLLMMGAMILTGIAKVMLGETPGSLLHEAPPQEQVVATQGLSLWLIFRAFSSGCAALTGTEAISNGVPAFKPPESHNARTTLTAMAFILGFIFLGVTFLTSRYGLVPSDKETIVSLLGRDVFGENVLYYAYQAATALVLFLAANTSFADFPRLSAILAKDKFMPRQFAFKGDRLAFSNGIMLLAGAAALLLIVFGGNVTNLIPLYAIGVFVSFTLSQSGMVRHWWRLREPGWRGSLVINGTGAIATAAVAVIITTTKFSGGAWISIIAMGSLVLMFVLIRRHYDWFQHRTAVDENAIPARVPPAPGSEAPRDHVIVPVDGLNEIALGAISMAREISPLVTAVHLTDDREQAEELRKRWERAVPDVPLLVIESPYRAFVAPMLAYLERLDEQEHMRITVILPTFVPRHWWERILHNRDVLRLRPFLKDRPGLRLVDFPYQLYEDKPPQRPAPGSAPA
;
A
#
# COMPACT_ATOMS: atom_id res chain seq x y z
N MET A 1 27.02 8.84 45.61
CA MET A 1 27.88 7.77 45.04
C MET A 1 27.13 7.12 43.88
N GLU A 2 27.85 6.56 42.91
CA GLU A 2 27.41 5.90 41.64
C GLU A 2 26.97 6.86 40.50
N ARG A 3 27.91 7.30 39.65
CA ARG A 3 28.50 6.67 38.42
C ARG A 3 27.57 6.68 37.19
N LYS A 4 27.71 7.73 36.37
CA LYS A 4 27.22 7.87 34.98
C LYS A 4 28.22 7.22 34.02
N HIS A 5 27.74 6.38 33.10
CA HIS A 5 28.50 5.85 31.95
C HIS A 5 28.69 6.90 30.84
N PRO A 6 29.88 7.03 30.22
CA PRO A 6 30.12 7.92 29.09
C PRO A 6 29.81 7.24 27.74
N ARG A 7 29.20 8.02 26.82
CA ARG A 7 28.93 7.67 25.42
C ARG A 7 30.20 7.85 24.58
N SER A 8 30.60 6.84 23.82
CA SER A 8 31.70 6.90 22.86
C SER A 8 31.24 7.49 21.51
N PHE A 9 31.90 8.55 21.07
CA PHE A 9 31.81 9.09 19.71
C PHE A 9 33.18 8.93 19.05
N VAL A 10 33.27 8.18 17.95
CA VAL A 10 34.48 8.06 17.13
C VAL A 10 34.43 9.14 16.04
N ARG A 11 35.36 10.10 16.11
CA ARG A 11 35.64 11.12 15.07
C ARG A 11 36.60 10.54 14.04
N ILE A 12 36.26 10.66 12.76
CA ILE A 12 37.14 10.38 11.62
C ILE A 12 38.02 11.63 11.36
N PRO A 13 39.35 11.54 11.27
CA PRO A 13 40.20 12.70 11.00
C PRO A 13 40.28 13.05 9.50
N ARG A 14 40.20 14.34 9.23
CA ARG A 14 40.27 15.01 7.93
C ARG A 14 41.74 15.13 7.51
N ARG A 15 42.13 14.65 6.32
CA ARG A 15 43.50 14.81 5.78
C ARG A 15 43.80 16.29 5.53
N GLN A 16 44.93 16.74 6.08
CA GLN A 16 45.50 18.08 5.92
C GLN A 16 46.09 18.27 4.51
N ARG A 17 45.88 19.47 3.94
CA ARG A 17 46.60 20.01 2.78
C ARG A 17 47.92 20.59 3.27
N THR A 18 49.03 20.26 2.63
CA THR A 18 50.30 20.98 2.72
C THR A 18 50.36 22.06 1.62
N PRO A 19 50.78 23.30 1.93
CA PRO A 19 50.99 24.37 0.95
C PRO A 19 52.46 24.50 0.55
N GLY A 20 52.73 24.78 -0.74
CA GLY A 20 54.06 25.19 -1.22
C GLY A 20 54.24 25.02 -2.73
N GLU A 21 54.14 26.15 -3.45
CA GLU A 21 54.83 26.50 -4.72
C GLU A 21 54.53 25.70 -6.00
N ALA A 22 54.26 26.26 -7.18
CA ALA A 22 54.12 27.64 -7.65
C ALA A 22 53.31 27.60 -8.97
N GLU A 23 52.46 28.62 -9.20
CA GLU A 23 51.87 28.89 -10.53
C GLU A 23 52.93 29.52 -11.45
N PRO A 24 52.75 29.37 -12.78
CA PRO A 24 52.62 30.62 -13.53
C PRO A 24 51.44 30.64 -14.50
N ARG A 25 51.01 31.89 -14.73
CA ARG A 25 49.88 32.37 -15.50
C ARG A 25 50.08 32.31 -17.03
N SER A 26 48.93 32.49 -17.69
CA SER A 26 48.63 33.35 -18.85
C SER A 26 48.83 32.87 -20.31
N ARG A 27 47.66 32.75 -20.97
CA ARG A 27 47.20 33.34 -22.25
C ARG A 27 47.99 33.18 -23.56
N GLN A 28 47.21 32.74 -24.56
CA GLN A 28 46.97 33.31 -25.90
C GLN A 28 47.56 32.64 -27.15
N ASP A 29 46.61 32.45 -28.09
CA ASP A 29 46.69 32.51 -29.56
C ASP A 29 47.22 31.35 -30.41
N GLY A 30 46.34 30.88 -31.31
CA GLY A 30 46.55 31.07 -32.75
C GLY A 30 47.32 29.99 -33.54
N LYS A 31 46.56 29.22 -34.34
CA LYS A 31 46.90 28.56 -35.63
C LYS A 31 48.34 28.72 -36.17
N ALA A 32 49.00 27.58 -36.48
CA ALA A 32 49.59 27.25 -37.80
C ALA A 32 50.34 25.89 -37.77
N ALA A 33 50.17 25.07 -38.82
CA ALA A 33 51.05 23.96 -39.21
C ALA A 33 52.22 24.50 -40.08
N PRO A 34 53.18 23.71 -40.65
CA PRO A 34 53.42 22.25 -40.59
C PRO A 34 54.90 21.79 -40.38
N SER A 35 55.10 20.50 -40.04
CA SER A 35 56.19 19.54 -40.42
C SER A 35 57.70 19.89 -40.19
N PRO A 36 58.67 18.93 -40.08
CA PRO A 36 58.70 17.62 -40.75
C PRO A 36 59.19 16.39 -39.96
N VAL A 37 58.92 15.25 -40.59
CA VAL A 37 59.41 13.89 -40.34
C VAL A 37 60.85 13.73 -40.84
N PRO A 38 61.66 12.85 -40.21
CA PRO A 38 62.33 11.79 -40.97
C PRO A 38 62.20 10.43 -40.23
N GLY A 39 62.06 9.27 -40.87
CA GLY A 39 62.40 8.93 -42.24
C GLY A 39 61.75 7.62 -42.70
N GLN A 40 61.99 7.37 -43.99
CA GLN A 40 61.37 6.40 -44.88
C GLN A 40 61.68 4.94 -44.55
N LEU A 41 60.70 4.08 -44.82
CA LEU A 41 60.89 2.85 -45.60
C LEU A 41 59.58 2.59 -46.36
N SER A 42 59.56 2.98 -47.63
CA SER A 42 58.48 2.69 -48.59
C SER A 42 58.71 1.32 -49.20
N TRP A 43 57.77 0.40 -48.99
CA TRP A 43 57.57 -0.74 -49.87
C TRP A 43 56.32 -0.48 -50.71
N GLN A 44 56.48 -0.68 -52.02
CA GLN A 44 55.48 -0.52 -53.06
C GLN A 44 54.30 -1.47 -52.86
N ASP A 45 53.14 -0.95 -53.19
CA ASP A 45 51.87 -1.63 -53.30
C ASP A 45 51.89 -2.49 -54.58
N ASP A 46 51.71 -3.80 -54.43
CA ASP A 46 51.36 -4.69 -55.53
C ASP A 46 50.12 -5.47 -55.09
N GLY A 47 49.03 -5.24 -55.81
CA GLY A 47 47.70 -5.67 -55.41
C GLY A 47 47.52 -7.18 -55.38
N ARG A 48 46.65 -7.64 -54.48
CA ARG A 48 45.42 -8.43 -54.75
C ARG A 48 44.92 -9.09 -53.44
N HIS A 49 43.60 -9.32 -53.46
CA HIS A 49 42.81 -10.19 -52.58
C HIS A 49 42.37 -9.64 -51.21
N ALA A 50 41.06 -9.32 -51.19
CA ALA A 50 40.24 -9.29 -50.00
C ALA A 50 40.20 -10.68 -49.34
N GLU A 51 40.51 -10.77 -48.05
CA GLU A 51 40.19 -11.95 -47.25
C GLU A 51 39.95 -11.60 -45.77
N ARG A 52 39.11 -12.45 -45.17
CA ARG A 52 38.41 -12.34 -43.88
C ARG A 52 39.32 -12.00 -42.70
N ARG A 53 38.88 -11.06 -41.85
CA ARG A 53 39.40 -10.92 -40.48
C ARG A 53 38.85 -12.03 -39.59
N GLU A 54 39.66 -13.08 -39.37
CA GLU A 54 39.44 -14.02 -38.28
C GLU A 54 39.68 -13.32 -36.94
N SER A 55 38.66 -13.35 -36.08
CA SER A 55 38.84 -13.14 -34.65
C SER A 55 39.65 -14.32 -34.10
N GLU A 56 40.91 -14.11 -33.76
CA GLU A 56 41.73 -15.11 -33.07
C GLU A 56 41.06 -15.46 -31.73
N ARG A 57 40.35 -16.59 -31.71
CA ARG A 57 39.89 -17.24 -30.48
C ARG A 57 41.09 -17.94 -29.88
N ILE A 58 41.68 -17.36 -28.84
CA ILE A 58 42.61 -18.10 -27.98
C ILE A 58 41.79 -19.19 -27.26
N VAL A 59 41.95 -20.43 -27.70
CA VAL A 59 41.38 -21.61 -27.05
C VAL A 59 42.32 -22.02 -25.92
N ILE A 60 41.91 -21.75 -24.68
CA ILE A 60 42.63 -22.27 -23.49
C ILE A 60 42.54 -23.80 -23.51
N PRO A 61 43.67 -24.52 -23.52
CA PRO A 61 43.69 -25.98 -23.55
C PRO A 61 42.91 -26.61 -22.38
N ARG A 62 42.25 -27.74 -22.63
CA ARG A 62 41.40 -28.45 -21.64
C ARG A 62 42.12 -28.80 -20.33
N HIS A 63 43.46 -28.95 -20.35
CA HIS A 63 44.25 -29.27 -19.16
C HIS A 63 44.48 -28.08 -18.22
N GLU A 64 44.44 -26.83 -18.72
CA GLU A 64 44.55 -25.63 -17.89
C GLU A 64 43.22 -25.23 -17.23
N ARG A 65 42.08 -25.77 -17.70
CA ARG A 65 40.77 -25.57 -17.06
C ARG A 65 40.64 -26.26 -15.71
N ALA A 66 41.42 -27.32 -15.46
CA ALA A 66 41.30 -28.14 -14.26
C ALA A 66 41.96 -27.52 -13.01
N GLY A 67 42.73 -26.43 -13.17
CA GLY A 67 43.50 -25.81 -12.08
C GLY A 67 43.05 -24.41 -11.64
N LEU A 68 42.05 -23.80 -12.30
CA LEU A 68 41.54 -22.51 -11.87
C LEU A 68 40.60 -22.72 -10.69
N ALA A 69 41.16 -22.60 -9.48
CA ALA A 69 40.40 -22.43 -8.26
C ALA A 69 39.27 -21.43 -8.52
N ARG A 70 38.01 -21.86 -8.34
CA ARG A 70 36.85 -20.98 -8.33
C ARG A 70 37.20 -19.83 -7.36
N SER A 71 37.48 -18.65 -7.89
CA SER A 71 37.82 -17.52 -7.03
C SER A 71 36.65 -17.32 -6.07
N GLY A 72 36.94 -17.19 -4.77
CA GLY A 72 35.91 -16.91 -3.75
C GLY A 72 35.13 -15.61 -3.96
N LEU A 73 35.42 -14.88 -5.05
CA LEU A 73 34.84 -13.61 -5.43
C LEU A 73 33.71 -13.71 -6.46
N GLY A 74 33.39 -14.90 -6.99
CA GLY A 74 32.23 -15.08 -7.88
C GLY A 74 32.33 -14.25 -9.17
N ILE A 75 33.44 -14.37 -9.89
CA ILE A 75 33.72 -13.64 -11.13
C ILE A 75 33.98 -14.65 -12.25
N GLU A 76 33.26 -14.55 -13.37
CA GLU A 76 33.59 -15.25 -14.62
C GLU A 76 34.44 -14.34 -15.52
N LEU A 77 35.62 -14.81 -15.92
CA LEU A 77 36.44 -14.17 -16.95
C LEU A 77 35.83 -14.46 -18.32
N ARG A 78 35.31 -13.45 -19.03
CA ARG A 78 34.70 -13.67 -20.36
C ARG A 78 35.15 -12.81 -21.54
N GLU A 79 35.89 -11.70 -21.37
CA GLU A 79 36.34 -10.94 -22.56
C GLU A 79 37.58 -10.07 -22.28
N VAL A 80 38.64 -10.27 -23.08
CA VAL A 80 39.75 -9.32 -23.22
C VAL A 80 39.45 -8.48 -24.47
N ARG A 81 39.33 -7.15 -24.31
CA ARG A 81 39.18 -6.23 -25.44
C ARG A 81 40.40 -5.32 -25.55
N PHE A 82 40.80 -5.06 -26.79
CA PHE A 82 41.83 -4.08 -27.11
C PHE A 82 41.15 -2.74 -27.40
N GLY A 83 41.63 -1.67 -26.76
CA GLY A 83 41.19 -0.30 -27.07
C GLY A 83 41.66 0.13 -28.46
N SER A 84 40.87 0.93 -29.17
CA SER A 84 41.23 1.39 -30.53
C SER A 84 42.39 2.38 -30.58
N THR A 85 42.79 2.97 -29.45
CA THR A 85 43.80 4.06 -29.41
C THR A 85 44.98 3.77 -28.49
N ALA A 86 44.88 2.75 -27.63
CA ALA A 86 45.99 2.27 -26.81
C ALA A 86 45.95 0.74 -26.87
N ARG A 87 47.00 0.13 -27.43
CA ARG A 87 47.18 -1.33 -27.55
C ARG A 87 47.30 -2.05 -26.19
N THR A 88 46.92 -1.42 -25.08
CA THR A 88 46.87 -2.03 -23.76
C THR A 88 45.59 -2.88 -23.63
N PRO A 89 45.70 -4.19 -23.38
CA PRO A 89 44.54 -5.00 -23.07
C PRO A 89 43.97 -4.52 -21.72
N TYR A 90 42.68 -4.23 -21.68
CA TYR A 90 41.98 -4.04 -20.41
C TYR A 90 40.97 -5.16 -20.21
N LEU A 91 40.91 -5.62 -18.96
CA LEU A 91 40.17 -6.80 -18.58
C LEU A 91 38.76 -6.36 -18.16
N ARG A 92 37.76 -6.57 -19.03
CA ARG A 92 36.37 -6.27 -18.67
C ARG A 92 35.84 -7.41 -17.82
N VAL A 93 35.93 -7.23 -16.52
CA VAL A 93 35.32 -8.12 -15.54
C VAL A 93 33.81 -7.91 -15.58
N VAL A 94 33.08 -8.84 -16.17
CA VAL A 94 31.63 -8.88 -16.02
C VAL A 94 31.37 -9.62 -14.71
N PRO A 95 30.73 -8.99 -13.69
CA PRO A 95 30.37 -9.72 -12.49
C PRO A 95 29.53 -10.92 -12.92
N SER A 96 29.90 -12.12 -12.47
CA SER A 96 29.09 -13.29 -12.80
C SER A 96 27.67 -12.98 -12.33
N GLN A 97 26.70 -13.21 -13.21
CA GLN A 97 25.29 -13.02 -12.89
C GLN A 97 24.86 -14.12 -11.92
N LEU A 98 25.41 -14.10 -10.70
CA LEU A 98 25.12 -15.11 -9.70
C LEU A 98 23.63 -15.07 -9.40
N SER A 99 22.98 -16.22 -9.53
CA SER A 99 21.59 -16.40 -9.11
C SER A 99 21.37 -16.04 -7.63
N PHE A 100 22.40 -16.13 -6.80
CA PHE A 100 22.38 -15.80 -5.38
C PHE A 100 23.63 -15.07 -4.92
N LYS A 101 23.47 -14.15 -3.98
CA LYS A 101 24.56 -13.45 -3.29
C LYS A 101 24.61 -13.90 -1.84
N SER A 102 25.76 -14.34 -1.35
CA SER A 102 25.94 -14.64 0.08
C SER A 102 25.88 -13.35 0.90
N VAL A 103 25.01 -13.31 1.90
CA VAL A 103 24.83 -12.16 2.81
C VAL A 103 25.49 -12.43 4.16
N ALA A 104 25.35 -13.66 4.68
CA ALA A 104 25.98 -14.15 5.91
C ALA A 104 26.03 -15.69 5.89
N PRO A 105 26.75 -16.37 6.81
CA PRO A 105 26.73 -17.83 6.89
C PRO A 105 25.31 -18.39 7.12
N GLY A 106 24.82 -19.16 6.15
CA GLY A 106 23.44 -19.67 6.11
C GLY A 106 22.39 -18.70 5.54
N TYR A 107 22.81 -17.54 5.02
CA TYR A 107 21.95 -16.52 4.41
C TYR A 107 22.40 -16.21 2.97
N ILE A 108 21.52 -16.53 2.02
CA ILE A 108 21.71 -16.19 0.61
C ILE A 108 20.56 -15.30 0.12
N ALA A 109 20.87 -14.24 -0.62
CA ALA A 109 19.89 -13.36 -1.24
C ALA A 109 19.74 -13.68 -2.72
N ALA A 110 18.50 -13.89 -3.18
CA ALA A 110 18.20 -14.10 -4.59
C ALA A 110 18.45 -12.82 -5.41
N THR A 111 19.15 -12.94 -6.53
CA THR A 111 19.36 -11.83 -7.48
C THR A 111 18.20 -11.70 -8.47
N GLU A 112 18.18 -10.62 -9.25
CA GLU A 112 17.15 -10.40 -10.27
C GLU A 112 17.13 -11.51 -11.35
N VAL A 113 18.27 -12.17 -11.56
CA VAL A 113 18.41 -13.25 -12.56
C VAL A 113 17.71 -14.53 -12.10
N SER A 114 17.79 -14.88 -10.81
CA SER A 114 17.06 -16.02 -10.24
C SER A 114 15.56 -15.78 -10.07
N SER A 115 15.13 -14.52 -10.16
CA SER A 115 13.73 -14.13 -10.02
C SER A 115 12.97 -14.09 -11.36
N ARG A 116 13.61 -14.43 -12.48
CA ARG A 116 12.97 -14.46 -13.80
C ARG A 116 12.10 -15.72 -13.98
N PRO A 117 10.93 -15.64 -14.62
CA PRO A 117 10.05 -16.78 -14.85
C PRO A 117 10.68 -17.73 -15.84
N ARG A 118 10.38 -19.02 -15.67
CA ARG A 118 11.00 -20.10 -16.43
C ARG A 118 9.89 -20.99 -17.00
N GLY A 119 9.57 -20.75 -18.27
CA GLY A 119 8.55 -21.50 -19.02
C GLY A 119 7.83 -20.61 -20.03
N ARG A 120 7.27 -21.19 -21.12
CA ARG A 120 6.58 -20.42 -22.17
C ARG A 120 5.32 -19.71 -21.66
N ILE A 121 4.54 -20.40 -20.82
CA ILE A 121 3.31 -19.84 -20.23
C ILE A 121 3.65 -18.75 -19.22
N GLU A 122 4.63 -18.98 -18.34
CA GLU A 122 5.06 -17.94 -17.41
C GLU A 122 5.73 -16.76 -18.11
N ALA A 123 6.48 -16.99 -19.18
CA ALA A 123 7.05 -15.92 -19.99
C ALA A 123 5.95 -15.10 -20.67
N LEU A 124 4.88 -15.74 -21.15
CA LEU A 124 3.71 -15.04 -21.69
C LEU A 124 2.97 -14.26 -20.60
N VAL A 125 2.69 -14.89 -19.46
CA VAL A 125 2.04 -14.23 -18.31
C VAL A 125 2.91 -13.09 -17.78
N GLN A 126 4.23 -13.26 -17.71
CA GLN A 126 5.15 -12.21 -17.29
C GLN A 126 5.31 -11.14 -18.36
N ALA A 127 5.23 -11.47 -19.66
CA ALA A 127 5.22 -10.47 -20.73
C ALA A 127 3.95 -9.62 -20.67
N ILE A 128 2.77 -10.25 -20.50
CA ILE A 128 1.50 -9.56 -20.28
C ILE A 128 1.58 -8.72 -19.00
N LYS A 129 2.04 -9.29 -17.88
CA LYS A 129 2.28 -8.54 -16.64
C LYS A 129 3.31 -7.43 -16.84
N ARG A 130 4.33 -7.57 -17.67
CA ARG A 130 5.35 -6.53 -17.90
C ARG A 130 4.80 -5.42 -18.80
N VAL A 131 3.89 -5.72 -19.73
CA VAL A 131 3.18 -4.71 -20.53
C VAL A 131 2.14 -3.97 -19.67
N VAL A 132 1.39 -4.70 -18.85
CA VAL A 132 0.30 -4.16 -18.04
C VAL A 132 0.81 -3.51 -16.75
N LEU A 133 1.78 -4.10 -16.05
CA LEU A 133 2.29 -3.68 -14.75
C LEU A 133 3.70 -3.07 -14.83
N GLY A 134 4.52 -3.40 -15.84
CA GLY A 134 5.90 -2.93 -15.97
C GLY A 134 6.95 -3.87 -15.32
N SER A 135 8.22 -3.45 -15.32
CA SER A 135 9.33 -4.22 -14.71
C SER A 135 9.29 -4.24 -13.17
N PRO A 136 9.68 -5.35 -12.51
CA PRO A 136 9.70 -5.47 -11.04
C PRO A 136 10.65 -4.48 -10.37
N PHE A 137 10.37 -4.09 -9.12
CA PHE A 137 11.22 -3.22 -8.29
C PHE A 137 11.86 -4.01 -7.15
N ALA A 138 13.15 -3.78 -6.91
CA ALA A 138 13.84 -4.38 -5.77
C ALA A 138 13.39 -3.74 -4.45
N THR A 139 13.22 -4.53 -3.38
CA THR A 139 12.88 -4.02 -2.02
C THR A 139 13.87 -2.95 -1.53
N SER A 140 15.14 -2.97 -1.96
CA SER A 140 16.13 -1.92 -1.63
C SER A 140 15.83 -0.54 -2.23
N GLN A 141 14.91 -0.46 -3.20
CA GLN A 141 14.45 0.81 -3.80
C GLN A 141 13.27 1.44 -3.02
N LEU A 142 12.83 0.85 -1.89
CA LEU A 142 11.76 1.37 -1.01
C LEU A 142 12.12 2.64 -0.23
N ILE A 143 13.13 3.41 -0.64
CA ILE A 143 13.36 4.73 -0.03
C ILE A 143 12.20 5.63 -0.47
N HIS A 144 11.17 5.71 0.37
CA HIS A 144 10.06 6.63 0.21
C HIS A 144 10.62 8.05 0.17
N GLU A 145 10.31 8.80 -0.90
CA GLU A 145 10.57 10.25 -0.92
C GLU A 145 9.70 10.89 0.15
N ARG A 146 10.30 11.21 1.31
CA ARG A 146 9.59 11.91 2.38
C ARG A 146 9.02 13.23 1.86
N LEU A 147 7.74 13.45 2.12
CA LEU A 147 6.95 14.56 1.60
C LEU A 147 7.18 15.84 2.41
N THR A 148 7.28 16.97 1.70
CA THR A 148 7.20 18.30 2.30
C THR A 148 5.76 18.61 2.70
N LYS A 149 5.54 19.57 3.61
CA LYS A 149 4.19 20.01 4.02
C LYS A 149 3.29 20.36 2.83
N THR A 150 3.85 21.00 1.79
CA THR A 150 3.12 21.36 0.57
C THR A 150 2.67 20.15 -0.22
N LYS A 151 3.60 19.24 -0.56
CA LYS A 151 3.26 17.99 -1.26
C LYS A 151 2.28 17.13 -0.45
N ALA A 152 2.49 17.06 0.87
CA ALA A 152 1.66 16.26 1.77
C ALA A 152 0.24 16.83 1.91
N LEU A 153 0.07 18.16 1.97
CA LEU A 153 -1.25 18.79 1.91
C LEU A 153 -1.98 18.37 0.64
N ALA A 154 -1.33 18.50 -0.52
CA ALA A 154 -1.97 18.20 -1.79
C ALA A 154 -2.36 16.71 -1.94
N ILE A 155 -1.54 15.80 -1.44
CA ILE A 155 -1.76 14.36 -1.55
C ILE A 155 -2.79 13.89 -0.51
N PHE A 156 -2.53 14.12 0.77
CA PHE A 156 -3.38 13.59 1.86
C PHE A 156 -4.65 14.39 2.10
N SER A 157 -4.75 15.62 1.59
CA SER A 157 -5.97 16.44 1.73
C SER A 157 -6.86 16.40 0.50
N SER A 158 -6.46 15.70 -0.58
CA SER A 158 -7.25 15.63 -1.81
C SER A 158 -8.68 15.13 -1.55
N ASP A 159 -8.79 14.04 -0.78
CA ASP A 159 -10.07 13.42 -0.41
C ASP A 159 -11.01 14.38 0.31
N VAL A 160 -10.56 14.89 1.45
CA VAL A 160 -11.34 15.80 2.28
C VAL A 160 -11.62 17.15 1.64
N LEU A 161 -10.69 17.72 0.86
CA LEU A 161 -10.92 18.97 0.14
C LEU A 161 -11.92 18.79 -1.00
N SER A 162 -11.84 17.66 -1.72
CA SER A 162 -12.76 17.35 -2.81
C SER A 162 -14.19 17.11 -2.33
N SER A 163 -14.37 16.66 -1.07
CA SER A 163 -15.70 16.44 -0.48
C SER A 163 -16.57 17.69 -0.41
N SER A 164 -15.95 18.88 -0.39
CA SER A 164 -16.66 20.16 -0.48
C SER A 164 -17.40 20.36 -1.81
N ALA A 165 -17.01 19.63 -2.86
CA ALA A 165 -17.61 19.76 -4.19
C ALA A 165 -19.03 19.18 -4.31
N TYR A 166 -19.43 18.30 -3.38
CA TYR A 166 -20.77 17.71 -3.35
C TYR A 166 -21.51 17.92 -2.02
N ALA A 167 -20.80 18.21 -0.93
CA ALA A 167 -21.44 18.26 0.40
C ALA A 167 -22.50 19.37 0.54
N THR A 168 -22.30 20.54 -0.07
CA THR A 168 -23.30 21.62 -0.07
C THR A 168 -24.56 21.20 -0.81
N GLU A 169 -24.40 20.58 -1.98
CA GLU A 169 -25.51 20.07 -2.79
C GLU A 169 -26.36 19.04 -2.02
N GLU A 170 -25.70 18.13 -1.31
CA GLU A 170 -26.37 17.11 -0.49
C GLU A 170 -27.18 17.68 0.68
N ILE A 171 -26.81 18.84 1.23
CA ILE A 171 -27.63 19.54 2.22
C ILE A 171 -28.90 20.06 1.54
N LEU A 172 -28.74 20.68 0.38
CA LEU A 172 -29.81 21.35 -0.34
C LEU A 172 -30.83 20.35 -0.91
N ILE A 173 -30.41 19.20 -1.45
CA ILE A 173 -31.30 18.14 -1.95
C ILE A 173 -32.32 17.74 -0.88
N LEU A 174 -31.90 17.66 0.38
CA LEU A 174 -32.77 17.31 1.50
C LEU A 174 -33.68 18.48 1.91
N LEU A 175 -33.16 19.72 1.91
CA LEU A 175 -33.94 20.90 2.28
C LEU A 175 -35.01 21.25 1.24
N VAL A 176 -34.73 21.06 -0.06
CA VAL A 176 -35.68 21.30 -1.15
C VAL A 176 -36.99 20.52 -0.97
N LEU A 177 -36.93 19.34 -0.32
CA LEU A 177 -38.14 18.56 -0.02
C LEU A 177 -39.14 19.34 0.85
N ALA A 178 -38.70 20.25 1.71
CA ALA A 178 -39.54 21.15 2.50
C ALA A 178 -39.90 22.46 1.78
N GLY A 179 -39.61 22.54 0.47
CA GLY A 179 -39.86 23.70 -0.37
C GLY A 179 -38.72 24.69 -0.37
N SER A 180 -38.81 25.65 -1.29
CA SER A 180 -37.74 26.60 -1.57
C SER A 180 -37.38 27.52 -0.39
N GLY A 181 -38.32 27.81 0.51
CA GLY A 181 -38.07 28.59 1.73
C GLY A 181 -37.15 27.88 2.75
N ALA A 182 -37.08 26.55 2.71
CA ALA A 182 -36.22 25.78 3.60
C ALA A 182 -34.72 25.84 3.22
N LEU A 183 -34.39 26.30 2.00
CA LEU A 183 -33.01 26.41 1.52
C LEU A 183 -32.17 27.39 2.36
N SER A 184 -32.81 28.37 3.01
CA SER A 184 -32.19 29.32 3.94
C SER A 184 -31.49 28.64 5.14
N TYR A 185 -31.91 27.43 5.51
CA TYR A 185 -31.26 26.65 6.56
C TYR A 185 -29.92 26.02 6.13
N GLY A 186 -29.57 26.06 4.85
CA GLY A 186 -28.33 25.50 4.33
C GLY A 186 -27.08 26.10 4.99
N LEU A 187 -27.05 27.42 5.16
CA LEU A 187 -25.89 28.11 5.74
C LEU A 187 -25.72 27.83 7.26
N PRO A 188 -26.76 27.90 8.12
CA PRO A 188 -26.67 27.45 9.52
C PRO A 188 -26.22 26.00 9.69
N ILE A 189 -26.71 25.11 8.82
CA ILE A 189 -26.30 23.69 8.82
C ILE A 189 -24.81 23.57 8.47
N ALA A 190 -24.36 24.25 7.40
CA ALA A 190 -22.95 24.25 7.02
C ALA A 190 -22.04 24.84 8.10
N ALA A 191 -22.46 25.90 8.79
CA ALA A 191 -21.74 26.47 9.94
C ALA A 191 -21.60 25.46 11.09
N SER A 192 -22.65 24.70 11.37
CA SER A 192 -22.63 23.63 12.39
C SER A 192 -21.66 22.50 12.02
N ILE A 193 -21.63 22.13 10.74
CA ILE A 193 -20.69 21.13 10.19
C ILE A 193 -19.25 21.64 10.22
N ALA A 194 -19.01 22.92 9.92
CA ALA A 194 -17.69 23.55 10.04
C ALA A 194 -17.18 23.60 11.50
N LEU A 195 -18.09 23.82 12.47
CA LEU A 195 -17.75 23.69 13.89
C LEU A 195 -17.36 22.25 14.25
N LEU A 196 -18.09 21.25 13.74
CA LEU A 196 -17.74 19.85 13.92
C LEU A 196 -16.36 19.52 13.31
N LEU A 197 -16.05 20.07 12.14
CA LEU A 197 -14.73 19.94 11.51
C LEU A 197 -13.63 20.49 12.40
N ALA A 198 -13.85 21.65 13.02
CA ALA A 198 -12.90 22.23 13.97
C ALA A 198 -12.67 21.32 15.19
N ILE A 199 -13.74 20.75 15.76
CA ILE A 199 -13.67 19.80 16.88
C ILE A 199 -12.86 18.57 16.49
N VAL A 200 -13.22 17.91 15.37
CA VAL A 200 -12.55 16.69 14.89
C VAL A 200 -11.08 16.98 14.58
N SER A 201 -10.78 18.09 13.92
CA SER A 201 -9.40 18.49 13.58
C SER A 201 -8.55 18.72 14.82
N LEU A 202 -9.08 19.40 15.84
CA LEU A 202 -8.38 19.60 17.12
C LEU A 202 -8.08 18.29 17.84
N SER A 203 -9.03 17.35 17.79
CA SER A 203 -8.91 16.00 18.32
C SER A 203 -7.80 15.21 17.62
N TYR A 204 -7.83 15.15 16.27
CA TYR A 204 -6.83 14.42 15.48
C TYR A 204 -5.42 15.01 15.59
N ARG A 205 -5.28 16.31 15.86
CA ARG A 205 -3.97 16.90 16.20
C ARG A 205 -3.35 16.26 17.45
N GLN A 206 -4.15 15.74 18.37
CA GLN A 206 -3.65 15.03 19.55
C GLN A 206 -3.31 13.58 19.23
N THR A 207 -4.14 12.91 18.43
CA THR A 207 -3.85 11.55 17.93
C THR A 207 -2.52 11.50 17.20
N ILE A 208 -2.26 12.44 16.28
CA ILE A 208 -0.97 12.54 15.55
C ILE A 208 0.21 12.81 16.49
N LYS A 209 -0.01 13.49 17.61
CA LYS A 209 1.04 13.72 18.62
C LYS A 209 1.37 12.42 19.38
N ALA A 210 0.34 11.66 19.77
CA ALA A 210 0.49 10.44 20.54
C ALA A 210 0.97 9.23 19.71
N TYR A 211 0.68 9.23 18.39
CA TYR A 211 1.03 8.15 17.47
C TYR A 211 1.89 8.64 16.27
N PRO A 212 3.19 8.95 16.48
CA PRO A 212 4.07 9.45 15.42
C PRO A 212 4.36 8.41 14.32
N SER A 213 4.28 7.11 14.65
CA SER A 213 4.43 5.99 13.71
C SER A 213 3.28 5.89 12.71
N GLY A 214 2.28 6.77 12.80
CA GLY A 214 0.97 6.57 12.19
C GLY A 214 0.20 5.48 12.93
N GLY A 215 -1.11 5.44 12.70
CA GLY A 215 -1.93 4.36 13.25
C GLY A 215 -3.43 4.47 13.08
N GLY A 216 -3.93 5.63 12.62
CA GLY A 216 -5.34 5.79 12.30
C GLY A 216 -6.28 5.40 13.43
N ALA A 217 -7.57 5.25 13.11
CA ALA A 217 -8.55 4.82 14.11
C ALA A 217 -8.34 3.36 14.57
N TYR A 218 -7.84 2.48 13.69
CA TYR A 218 -7.61 1.07 14.02
C TYR A 218 -6.61 0.89 15.17
N ILE A 219 -5.39 1.41 15.05
CA ILE A 219 -4.34 1.20 16.06
C ILE A 219 -4.73 1.89 17.38
N VAL A 220 -5.29 3.10 17.30
CA VAL A 220 -5.72 3.85 18.49
C VAL A 220 -6.82 3.11 19.25
N ALA A 221 -7.84 2.59 18.54
CA ALA A 221 -8.91 1.82 19.16
C ALA A 221 -8.41 0.47 19.67
N HIS A 222 -7.57 -0.22 18.90
CA HIS A 222 -7.00 -1.51 19.28
C HIS A 222 -6.15 -1.41 20.57
N ASP A 223 -5.24 -0.45 20.64
CA ASP A 223 -4.29 -0.30 21.76
C ASP A 223 -4.96 0.20 23.06
N ASN A 224 -6.02 1.00 22.94
CA ASN A 224 -6.65 1.64 24.10
C ASN A 224 -7.98 1.03 24.49
N LEU A 225 -8.81 0.58 23.54
CA LEU A 225 -10.14 0.01 23.82
C LEU A 225 -10.16 -1.52 23.77
N GLY A 226 -9.23 -2.13 23.04
CA GLY A 226 -9.09 -3.57 22.89
C GLY A 226 -9.42 -4.05 21.47
N GLN A 227 -9.38 -5.38 21.30
CA GLN A 227 -9.47 -6.04 19.99
C GLN A 227 -10.79 -5.76 19.26
N THR A 228 -11.94 -6.00 19.90
CA THR A 228 -13.26 -5.87 19.24
C THR A 228 -13.55 -4.44 18.75
N PRO A 229 -13.37 -3.39 19.58
CA PRO A 229 -13.50 -2.00 19.09
C PRO A 229 -12.51 -1.67 17.97
N GLY A 230 -11.27 -2.18 18.05
CA GLY A 230 -10.29 -2.07 16.97
C GLY A 230 -10.79 -2.68 15.66
N LEU A 231 -11.32 -3.90 15.68
CA LEU A 231 -11.87 -4.56 14.49
C LEU A 231 -13.07 -3.83 13.89
N ILE A 232 -13.93 -3.23 14.72
CA ILE A 232 -15.04 -2.40 14.24
C ILE A 232 -14.48 -1.15 13.53
N ALA A 233 -13.48 -0.48 14.11
CA ALA A 233 -12.82 0.66 13.47
C ALA A 233 -12.15 0.28 12.14
N ALA A 234 -11.50 -0.88 12.06
CA ALA A 234 -10.92 -1.41 10.82
C ALA A 234 -11.99 -1.72 9.77
N ALA A 235 -13.08 -2.39 10.14
CA ALA A 235 -14.18 -2.69 9.23
C ALA A 235 -14.82 -1.40 8.70
N ALA A 236 -15.03 -0.41 9.57
CA ALA A 236 -15.54 0.90 9.21
C ALA A 236 -14.63 1.61 8.19
N LEU A 237 -13.32 1.62 8.42
CA LEU A 237 -12.33 2.21 7.49
C LEU A 237 -12.27 1.47 6.15
N LEU A 238 -12.35 0.14 6.12
CA LEU A 238 -12.31 -0.59 4.84
C LEU A 238 -13.56 -0.35 4.00
N VAL A 239 -14.74 -0.31 4.64
CA VAL A 239 -16.00 0.06 3.95
C VAL A 239 -15.93 1.49 3.47
N ASP A 240 -15.43 2.39 4.32
CA ASP A 240 -15.22 3.79 4.00
C ASP A 240 -14.34 3.98 2.76
N TYR A 241 -13.16 3.34 2.70
CA TYR A 241 -12.29 3.41 1.52
C TYR A 241 -12.94 2.90 0.23
N VAL A 242 -13.76 1.84 0.30
CA VAL A 242 -14.51 1.35 -0.87
C VAL A 242 -15.53 2.39 -1.34
N LEU A 243 -16.18 3.05 -0.39
CA LEU A 243 -17.17 4.10 -0.66
C LEU A 243 -16.51 5.39 -1.14
N THR A 244 -15.37 5.81 -0.59
CA THR A 244 -14.58 6.95 -1.08
C THR A 244 -14.26 6.79 -2.56
N VAL A 245 -13.74 5.63 -3.00
CA VAL A 245 -13.46 5.41 -4.43
C VAL A 245 -14.74 5.54 -5.26
N SER A 246 -15.84 4.96 -4.80
CA SER A 246 -17.11 4.96 -5.53
C SER A 246 -17.72 6.35 -5.62
N VAL A 247 -17.82 7.06 -4.49
CA VAL A 247 -18.39 8.42 -4.38
C VAL A 247 -17.52 9.43 -5.13
N SER A 248 -16.21 9.43 -4.91
CA SER A 248 -15.32 10.41 -5.55
C SER A 248 -15.23 10.21 -7.06
N VAL A 249 -15.22 8.97 -7.55
CA VAL A 249 -15.28 8.72 -9.00
C VAL A 249 -16.64 9.10 -9.57
N ALA A 250 -17.75 8.76 -8.90
CA ALA A 250 -19.10 9.17 -9.35
C ALA A 250 -19.25 10.69 -9.39
N ALA A 251 -18.78 11.41 -8.37
CA ALA A 251 -18.82 12.87 -8.31
C ALA A 251 -17.89 13.51 -9.34
N GLY A 252 -16.71 12.93 -9.57
CA GLY A 252 -15.79 13.40 -10.62
C GLY A 252 -16.40 13.23 -12.01
N VAL A 253 -17.09 12.10 -12.26
CA VAL A 253 -17.86 11.90 -13.50
C VAL A 253 -19.03 12.89 -13.58
N ALA A 254 -19.73 13.16 -12.47
CA ALA A 254 -20.82 14.14 -12.42
C ALA A 254 -20.35 15.56 -12.79
N ALA A 255 -19.14 15.96 -12.38
CA ALA A 255 -18.51 17.22 -12.80
C ALA A 255 -18.23 17.23 -14.31
N VAL A 256 -17.72 16.13 -14.88
CA VAL A 256 -17.50 16.00 -16.33
C VAL A 256 -18.83 16.07 -17.10
N THR A 257 -19.86 15.33 -16.65
CA THR A 257 -21.17 15.32 -17.32
C THR A 257 -21.93 16.64 -17.13
N SER A 258 -21.63 17.40 -16.07
CA SER A 258 -22.17 18.76 -15.89
C SER A 258 -21.62 19.72 -16.96
N ALA A 259 -20.34 19.59 -17.32
CA ALA A 259 -19.71 20.39 -18.36
C ALA A 259 -20.04 19.91 -19.79
N VAL A 260 -20.24 18.60 -19.96
CA VAL A 260 -20.56 17.97 -21.25
C VAL A 260 -21.78 17.04 -21.07
N PRO A 261 -23.02 17.57 -21.18
CA PRO A 261 -24.24 16.81 -20.91
C PRO A 261 -24.45 15.59 -21.81
N GLU A 262 -23.90 15.59 -23.02
CA GLU A 262 -24.03 14.52 -24.01
C GLU A 262 -23.49 13.16 -23.53
N VAL A 263 -22.53 13.17 -22.58
CA VAL A 263 -21.94 11.94 -22.03
C VAL A 263 -22.61 11.45 -20.76
N HIS A 264 -23.73 12.06 -20.33
CA HIS A 264 -24.43 11.70 -19.09
C HIS A 264 -24.83 10.22 -19.02
N ASP A 265 -25.31 9.65 -20.12
CA ASP A 265 -25.72 8.23 -20.20
C ASP A 265 -24.53 7.26 -20.08
N LEU A 266 -23.30 7.75 -20.34
CA LEU A 266 -22.06 6.97 -20.22
C LEU A 266 -21.42 7.07 -18.82
N ARG A 267 -22.10 7.66 -17.83
CA ARG A 267 -21.54 7.88 -16.49
C ARG A 267 -21.02 6.60 -15.80
N VAL A 268 -21.72 5.48 -15.94
CA VAL A 268 -21.30 4.19 -15.35
C VAL A 268 -20.05 3.63 -16.07
N PRO A 269 -20.05 3.45 -17.41
CA PRO A 269 -18.84 3.08 -18.14
C PRO A 269 -17.64 3.98 -17.86
N MET A 270 -17.84 5.31 -17.82
CA MET A 270 -16.79 6.27 -17.49
C MET A 270 -16.24 6.04 -16.08
N GLY A 271 -17.11 5.88 -15.08
CA GLY A 271 -16.69 5.62 -13.71
C GLY A 271 -15.86 4.34 -13.59
N VAL A 272 -16.33 3.24 -14.19
CA VAL A 272 -15.59 1.97 -14.20
C VAL A 272 -14.25 2.10 -14.94
N ALA A 273 -14.22 2.84 -16.06
CA ALA A 273 -12.99 3.10 -16.79
C ALA A 273 -11.98 3.91 -15.95
N VAL A 274 -12.43 4.94 -15.23
CA VAL A 274 -11.59 5.71 -14.31
C VAL A 274 -11.05 4.83 -13.18
N VAL A 275 -11.89 4.01 -12.54
CA VAL A 275 -11.45 3.05 -11.52
C VAL A 275 -10.38 2.11 -12.10
N ALA A 276 -10.58 1.60 -13.32
CA ALA A 276 -9.61 0.75 -13.99
C ALA A 276 -8.28 1.47 -14.27
N LEU A 277 -8.32 2.74 -14.72
CA LEU A 277 -7.12 3.55 -14.96
C LEU A 277 -6.33 3.81 -13.68
N ILE A 278 -7.01 4.19 -12.58
CA ILE A 278 -6.37 4.41 -11.28
C ILE A 278 -5.80 3.09 -10.74
N THR A 279 -6.52 1.98 -10.92
CA THR A 279 -6.06 0.63 -10.55
C THR A 279 -4.78 0.27 -11.31
N LEU A 280 -4.75 0.50 -12.62
CA LEU A 280 -3.56 0.27 -13.46
C LEU A 280 -2.39 1.15 -13.01
N GLY A 281 -2.62 2.42 -12.68
CA GLY A 281 -1.59 3.31 -12.14
C GLY A 281 -0.98 2.80 -10.83
N ASN A 282 -1.83 2.38 -9.89
CA ASN A 282 -1.41 1.86 -8.59
C ASN A 282 -0.71 0.50 -8.69
N LEU A 283 -1.20 -0.40 -9.55
CA LEU A 283 -0.55 -1.69 -9.81
C LEU A 283 0.76 -1.55 -10.57
N ARG A 284 0.87 -0.57 -11.47
CA ARG A 284 2.13 -0.18 -12.10
C ARG A 284 3.08 0.46 -11.11
N GLY A 285 2.69 0.74 -9.86
CA GLY A 285 3.56 1.41 -8.91
C GLY A 285 4.15 2.68 -9.53
N VAL A 286 3.31 3.49 -10.20
CA VAL A 286 3.68 4.83 -10.64
C VAL A 286 4.26 5.50 -9.42
N ARG A 287 5.60 5.61 -9.38
CA ARG A 287 6.31 6.14 -8.22
C ARG A 287 5.66 7.48 -7.92
N GLU A 288 5.21 7.64 -6.68
CA GLU A 288 4.65 8.88 -6.16
C GLU A 288 5.72 9.98 -6.20
N SER A 289 6.05 10.49 -7.39
CA SER A 289 6.63 11.80 -7.50
C SER A 289 5.54 12.73 -7.02
N GLY A 290 5.54 13.06 -5.73
CA GLY A 290 4.47 13.80 -5.08
C GLY A 290 4.12 15.11 -5.77
N THR A 291 4.97 15.59 -6.69
CA THR A 291 4.74 16.70 -7.60
C THR A 291 3.64 16.44 -8.65
N ILE A 292 3.59 15.24 -9.27
CA ILE A 292 2.59 14.91 -10.30
C ILE A 292 1.19 14.86 -9.68
N PHE A 293 1.09 14.28 -8.48
CA PHE A 293 -0.16 14.21 -7.73
C PHE A 293 -0.54 15.52 -7.03
N ALA A 294 0.41 16.43 -6.77
CA ALA A 294 0.11 17.70 -6.12
C ALA A 294 -0.50 18.76 -7.06
N ALA A 295 -0.17 18.71 -8.35
CA ALA A 295 -0.59 19.74 -9.31
C ALA A 295 -2.13 19.86 -9.44
N PRO A 296 -2.90 18.76 -9.58
CA PRO A 296 -4.37 18.85 -9.65
C PRO A 296 -5.00 19.45 -8.39
N THR A 297 -4.54 19.09 -7.20
CA THR A 297 -5.10 19.61 -5.95
C THR A 297 -4.89 21.12 -5.83
N TYR A 298 -3.69 21.62 -6.14
CA TYR A 298 -3.44 23.06 -6.09
C TYR A 298 -4.16 23.83 -7.18
N PHE A 299 -4.32 23.23 -8.37
CA PHE A 299 -5.14 23.80 -9.43
C PHE A 299 -6.61 23.93 -9.01
N PHE A 300 -7.17 22.89 -8.39
CA PHE A 300 -8.49 22.92 -7.78
C PHE A 300 -8.61 24.01 -6.70
N LEU A 301 -7.67 24.07 -5.75
CA LEU A 301 -7.69 25.10 -4.70
C LEU A 301 -7.64 26.52 -5.27
N LEU A 302 -6.85 26.73 -6.32
CA LEU A 302 -6.77 28.01 -7.00
C LEU A 302 -8.08 28.36 -7.70
N MET A 303 -8.66 27.44 -8.49
CA MET A 303 -9.89 27.70 -9.23
C MET A 303 -11.10 27.84 -8.31
N MET A 304 -11.21 27.02 -7.27
CA MET A 304 -12.27 27.10 -6.26
C MET A 304 -12.14 28.38 -5.42
N GLY A 305 -10.91 28.73 -5.00
CA GLY A 305 -10.66 29.99 -4.31
C GLY A 305 -10.98 31.21 -5.17
N ALA A 306 -10.59 31.18 -6.46
CA ALA A 306 -10.93 32.23 -7.41
C ALA A 306 -12.44 32.36 -7.60
N MET A 307 -13.17 31.25 -7.72
CA MET A 307 -14.62 31.24 -7.84
C MET A 307 -15.27 31.87 -6.61
N ILE A 308 -14.83 31.50 -5.40
CA ILE A 308 -15.39 32.06 -4.16
C ILE A 308 -15.10 33.56 -4.06
N LEU A 309 -13.87 33.99 -4.31
CA LEU A 309 -13.48 35.39 -4.19
C LEU A 309 -14.17 36.28 -5.23
N THR A 310 -14.25 35.82 -6.49
CA THR A 310 -14.96 36.55 -7.56
C THR A 310 -16.47 36.55 -7.33
N GLY A 311 -17.04 35.43 -6.88
CA GLY A 311 -18.45 35.35 -6.51
C GLY A 311 -18.81 36.32 -5.39
N ILE A 312 -17.99 36.41 -4.33
CA ILE A 312 -18.18 37.39 -3.24
C ILE A 312 -18.04 38.81 -3.78
N ALA A 313 -17.04 39.09 -4.62
CA ALA A 313 -16.87 40.41 -5.22
C ALA A 313 -18.10 40.85 -6.04
N LYS A 314 -18.67 39.96 -6.85
CA LYS A 314 -19.93 40.21 -7.58
C LYS A 314 -21.11 40.51 -6.66
N VAL A 315 -21.22 39.78 -5.54
CA VAL A 315 -22.24 40.06 -4.50
C VAL A 315 -22.03 41.44 -3.87
N MET A 316 -20.77 41.84 -3.61
CA MET A 316 -20.46 43.17 -3.05
C MET A 316 -20.76 44.31 -4.04
N LEU A 317 -20.57 44.05 -5.34
CA LEU A 317 -20.85 45.01 -6.41
C LEU A 317 -22.34 45.10 -6.77
N GLY A 318 -23.19 44.22 -6.23
CA GLY A 318 -24.61 44.17 -6.54
C GLY A 318 -24.93 43.59 -7.92
N GLU A 319 -24.01 42.79 -8.49
CA GLU A 319 -24.18 42.11 -9.79
C GLU A 319 -24.96 40.79 -9.67
N THR A 320 -25.44 40.45 -8.48
CA THR A 320 -26.13 39.19 -8.17
C THR A 320 -27.57 39.43 -7.69
N PRO A 321 -28.47 38.46 -7.83
CA PRO A 321 -29.86 38.60 -7.35
C PRO A 321 -29.97 38.80 -5.82
N GLY A 322 -29.04 38.23 -5.05
CA GLY A 322 -28.92 38.42 -3.60
C GLY A 322 -27.93 39.53 -3.24
N SER A 323 -27.87 39.85 -1.94
CA SER A 323 -26.90 40.80 -1.37
C SER A 323 -26.10 40.15 -0.24
N LEU A 324 -25.14 40.88 0.36
CA LEU A 324 -24.36 40.36 1.50
C LEU A 324 -25.24 39.95 2.69
N LEU A 325 -26.36 40.66 2.89
CA LEU A 325 -27.26 40.45 4.03
C LEU A 325 -28.52 39.67 3.66
N HIS A 326 -28.96 39.72 2.40
CA HIS A 326 -30.22 39.11 1.95
C HIS A 326 -29.98 37.99 0.94
N GLU A 327 -30.67 36.87 1.13
CA GLU A 327 -30.61 35.73 0.19
C GLU A 327 -31.30 36.09 -1.12
N ALA A 328 -30.86 35.47 -2.21
CA ALA A 328 -31.56 35.59 -3.47
C ALA A 328 -32.88 34.82 -3.41
N PRO A 329 -33.93 35.27 -4.13
CA PRO A 329 -35.06 34.40 -4.40
C PRO A 329 -34.56 33.14 -5.13
N PRO A 330 -35.11 31.96 -4.80
CA PRO A 330 -34.80 30.72 -5.50
C PRO A 330 -35.02 30.87 -7.01
N GLN A 331 -34.06 30.44 -7.83
CA GLN A 331 -34.15 30.50 -9.30
C GLN A 331 -35.35 29.71 -9.83
N GLU A 332 -35.70 28.60 -9.16
CA GLU A 332 -36.90 27.82 -9.42
C GLU A 332 -37.74 27.70 -8.15
N GLN A 333 -39.06 27.91 -8.27
CA GLN A 333 -39.98 27.69 -7.16
C GLN A 333 -40.33 26.21 -7.03
N VAL A 334 -39.75 25.56 -6.02
CA VAL A 334 -40.10 24.17 -5.68
C VAL A 334 -41.17 24.15 -4.58
N VAL A 335 -42.29 23.51 -4.88
CA VAL A 335 -43.38 23.28 -3.92
C VAL A 335 -42.95 22.24 -2.90
N ALA A 336 -43.24 22.50 -1.62
CA ALA A 336 -42.92 21.58 -0.54
C ALA A 336 -43.64 20.23 -0.73
N THR A 337 -42.87 19.15 -0.67
CA THR A 337 -43.40 17.77 -0.70
C THR A 337 -43.62 17.20 0.70
N GLN A 338 -42.95 17.78 1.71
CA GLN A 338 -43.13 17.47 3.13
C GLN A 338 -42.98 18.74 3.98
N GLY A 339 -43.46 18.72 5.22
CA GLY A 339 -43.28 19.84 6.15
C GLY A 339 -41.82 19.98 6.60
N LEU A 340 -41.38 21.22 6.84
CA LEU A 340 -40.11 21.48 7.51
C LEU A 340 -40.18 20.94 8.95
N SER A 341 -39.42 19.90 9.23
CA SER A 341 -39.33 19.28 10.55
C SER A 341 -37.89 19.26 11.04
N LEU A 342 -37.71 19.19 12.37
CA LEU A 342 -36.38 19.01 12.96
C LEU A 342 -35.70 17.72 12.45
N TRP A 343 -36.50 16.69 12.15
CA TRP A 343 -36.02 15.46 11.52
C TRP A 343 -35.41 15.70 10.13
N LEU A 344 -36.02 16.55 9.31
CA LEU A 344 -35.49 16.91 8.01
C LEU A 344 -34.17 17.71 8.13
N ILE A 345 -34.10 18.62 9.10
CA ILE A 345 -32.86 19.37 9.40
C ILE A 345 -31.74 18.39 9.78
N PHE A 346 -32.02 17.40 10.62
CA PHE A 346 -31.05 16.37 10.96
C PHE A 346 -30.66 15.48 9.77
N ARG A 347 -31.58 15.17 8.85
CA ARG A 347 -31.25 14.48 7.58
C ARG A 347 -30.32 15.32 6.70
N ALA A 348 -30.61 16.61 6.54
CA ALA A 348 -29.79 17.53 5.75
C ALA A 348 -28.39 17.70 6.37
N PHE A 349 -28.32 17.90 7.70
CA PHE A 349 -27.08 17.92 8.46
C PHE A 349 -26.27 16.63 8.29
N SER A 350 -26.93 15.46 8.43
CA SER A 350 -26.31 14.15 8.23
C SER A 350 -25.74 13.98 6.81
N SER A 351 -26.40 14.50 5.78
CA SER A 351 -25.88 14.48 4.40
C SER A 351 -24.65 15.37 4.26
N GLY A 352 -24.72 16.59 4.79
CA GLY A 352 -23.62 17.55 4.72
C GLY A 352 -22.38 17.12 5.51
N CYS A 353 -22.52 16.28 6.54
CA CYS A 353 -21.38 15.71 7.27
C CYS A 353 -20.42 14.90 6.37
N ALA A 354 -20.83 14.54 5.15
CA ALA A 354 -19.93 13.99 4.14
C ALA A 354 -18.76 14.94 3.76
N ALA A 355 -18.83 16.23 4.11
CA ALA A 355 -17.70 17.17 3.95
C ALA A 355 -16.48 16.84 4.83
N LEU A 356 -16.65 16.09 5.92
CA LEU A 356 -15.58 15.82 6.91
C LEU A 356 -14.77 14.56 6.63
N THR A 357 -15.16 13.79 5.62
CA THR A 357 -14.53 12.51 5.32
C THR A 357 -13.15 12.72 4.70
N GLY A 358 -12.21 11.80 4.92
CA GLY A 358 -10.82 11.95 4.48
C GLY A 358 -9.95 12.80 5.42
N THR A 359 -10.48 13.38 6.50
CA THR A 359 -9.67 14.10 7.50
C THR A 359 -8.64 13.17 8.19
N GLU A 360 -8.96 11.88 8.27
CA GLU A 360 -8.10 10.84 8.82
C GLU A 360 -6.90 10.48 7.94
N ALA A 361 -6.93 10.78 6.64
CA ALA A 361 -5.84 10.46 5.71
C ALA A 361 -4.49 11.04 6.16
N ILE A 362 -4.48 12.28 6.66
CA ILE A 362 -3.27 12.91 7.21
C ILE A 362 -2.75 12.17 8.45
N SER A 363 -3.66 11.65 9.27
CA SER A 363 -3.30 10.90 10.48
C SER A 363 -2.76 9.49 10.20
N ASN A 364 -3.18 8.90 9.08
CA ASN A 364 -2.64 7.63 8.57
C ASN A 364 -1.27 7.84 7.89
N GLY A 365 -1.10 8.99 7.23
CA GLY A 365 0.08 9.35 6.44
C GLY A 365 1.27 9.94 7.21
N VAL A 366 1.25 10.00 8.54
CA VAL A 366 2.30 10.66 9.35
C VAL A 366 3.74 10.21 9.00
N PRO A 367 4.04 8.91 8.80
CA PRO A 367 5.39 8.45 8.46
C PRO A 367 5.92 8.94 7.10
N ALA A 368 5.03 9.40 6.21
CA ALA A 368 5.42 9.89 4.90
C ALA A 368 5.99 11.32 4.95
N PHE A 369 5.84 12.04 6.06
CA PHE A 369 6.34 13.41 6.19
C PHE A 369 7.85 13.47 6.39
N LYS A 370 8.46 14.63 6.07
CA LYS A 370 9.84 14.92 6.51
C LYS A 370 9.90 15.14 8.03
N PRO A 371 10.99 14.70 8.72
CA PRO A 371 11.20 15.01 10.12
C PRO A 371 11.22 16.53 10.39
N PRO A 372 10.66 17.00 11.51
CA PRO A 372 9.84 16.25 12.49
C PRO A 372 8.44 15.90 11.94
N GLU A 373 8.15 14.60 11.81
CA GLU A 373 6.98 14.05 11.10
C GLU A 373 5.65 14.50 11.72
N SER A 374 5.45 14.21 13.02
CA SER A 374 4.24 14.56 13.77
C SER A 374 3.95 16.08 13.78
N HIS A 375 4.98 16.93 13.91
CA HIS A 375 4.80 18.38 13.90
C HIS A 375 4.34 18.89 12.53
N ASN A 376 4.94 18.38 11.45
CA ASN A 376 4.59 18.74 10.08
C ASN A 376 3.17 18.23 9.73
N ALA A 377 2.81 17.01 10.13
CA ALA A 377 1.48 16.46 9.92
C ALA A 377 0.39 17.27 10.66
N ARG A 378 0.62 17.65 11.94
CA ARG A 378 -0.32 18.48 12.71
C ARG A 378 -0.54 19.87 12.11
N THR A 379 0.53 20.48 11.60
CA THR A 379 0.45 21.79 10.93
C THR A 379 -0.35 21.68 9.63
N THR A 380 -0.13 20.60 8.88
CA THR A 380 -0.82 20.32 7.62
C THR A 380 -2.32 20.07 7.86
N LEU A 381 -2.68 19.29 8.88
CA LEU A 381 -4.07 19.08 9.28
C LEU A 381 -4.78 20.38 9.66
N THR A 382 -4.11 21.28 10.39
CA THR A 382 -4.68 22.59 10.71
C THR A 382 -4.92 23.44 9.46
N ALA A 383 -3.94 23.51 8.55
CA ALA A 383 -4.09 24.24 7.30
C ALA A 383 -5.23 23.68 6.45
N MET A 384 -5.29 22.35 6.34
CA MET A 384 -6.36 21.63 5.63
C MET A 384 -7.74 21.98 6.20
N ALA A 385 -7.93 21.94 7.53
CA ALA A 385 -9.20 22.27 8.17
C ALA A 385 -9.66 23.71 7.89
N PHE A 386 -8.75 24.68 7.90
CA PHE A 386 -9.07 26.07 7.56
C PHE A 386 -9.44 26.22 6.08
N ILE A 387 -8.70 25.59 5.17
CA ILE A 387 -8.98 25.64 3.73
C ILE A 387 -10.33 24.99 3.43
N LEU A 388 -10.61 23.81 3.99
CA LEU A 388 -11.91 23.15 3.82
C LEU A 388 -13.04 24.02 4.37
N GLY A 389 -12.88 24.56 5.58
CA GLY A 389 -13.89 25.43 6.19
C GLY A 389 -14.18 26.66 5.33
N PHE A 390 -13.15 27.29 4.77
CA PHE A 390 -13.30 28.41 3.83
C PHE A 390 -14.05 28.00 2.56
N ILE A 391 -13.66 26.89 1.93
CA ILE A 391 -14.30 26.43 0.68
C ILE A 391 -15.76 26.06 0.94
N PHE A 392 -16.02 25.22 1.95
CA PHE A 392 -17.35 24.69 2.23
C PHE A 392 -18.34 25.78 2.64
N LEU A 393 -17.94 26.70 3.53
CA LEU A 393 -18.78 27.85 3.89
C LEU A 393 -18.91 28.84 2.73
N GLY A 394 -17.85 29.06 1.95
CA GLY A 394 -17.86 29.95 0.79
C GLY A 394 -18.83 29.50 -0.30
N VAL A 395 -18.77 28.22 -0.69
CA VAL A 395 -19.70 27.62 -1.67
C VAL A 395 -21.13 27.68 -1.15
N THR A 396 -21.37 27.31 0.11
CA THR A 396 -22.72 27.33 0.70
C THR A 396 -23.29 28.75 0.78
N PHE A 397 -22.46 29.72 1.18
CA PHE A 397 -22.85 31.13 1.21
C PHE A 397 -23.20 31.64 -0.19
N LEU A 398 -22.35 31.41 -1.19
CA LEU A 398 -22.61 31.88 -2.54
C LEU A 398 -23.84 31.20 -3.15
N THR A 399 -24.04 29.91 -2.87
CA THR A 399 -25.24 29.19 -3.33
C THR A 399 -26.53 29.89 -2.86
N SER A 400 -26.60 30.35 -1.61
CA SER A 400 -27.77 31.08 -1.12
C SER A 400 -27.89 32.51 -1.68
N ARG A 401 -26.77 33.14 -2.08
CA ARG A 401 -26.78 34.48 -2.70
C ARG A 401 -27.10 34.49 -4.19
N TYR A 402 -26.87 33.36 -4.87
CA TYR A 402 -27.25 33.18 -6.27
C TYR A 402 -28.63 32.50 -6.41
N GLY A 403 -29.18 31.96 -5.32
CA GLY A 403 -30.52 31.36 -5.30
C GLY A 403 -30.55 30.01 -6.01
N LEU A 404 -29.41 29.30 -6.04
CA LEU A 404 -29.29 28.05 -6.78
C LEU A 404 -30.10 26.94 -6.12
N VAL A 405 -30.77 26.15 -6.96
CA VAL A 405 -31.57 25.00 -6.55
C VAL A 405 -30.92 23.73 -7.12
N PRO A 406 -30.80 22.65 -6.33
CA PRO A 406 -30.31 21.37 -6.82
C PRO A 406 -31.06 20.86 -8.06
N SER A 407 -30.30 20.28 -9.00
CA SER A 407 -30.82 19.71 -10.24
C SER A 407 -30.28 18.28 -10.41
N ASP A 408 -31.06 17.40 -11.04
CA ASP A 408 -30.63 16.02 -11.33
C ASP A 408 -29.56 15.95 -12.43
N LYS A 409 -29.39 17.03 -13.22
CA LYS A 409 -28.52 17.03 -14.41
C LYS A 409 -27.18 17.68 -14.19
N GLU A 410 -27.11 18.66 -13.29
CA GLU A 410 -25.96 19.52 -13.12
C GLU A 410 -25.69 19.78 -11.64
N THR A 411 -24.43 19.66 -11.23
CA THR A 411 -24.00 19.90 -9.86
C THR A 411 -24.13 21.37 -9.45
N ILE A 412 -24.38 21.65 -8.17
CA ILE A 412 -24.46 23.01 -7.62
C ILE A 412 -23.17 23.79 -7.85
N VAL A 413 -22.04 23.09 -7.74
CA VAL A 413 -20.70 23.64 -7.98
C VAL A 413 -20.56 24.05 -9.44
N SER A 414 -21.10 23.28 -10.39
CA SER A 414 -21.16 23.66 -11.79
C SER A 414 -22.06 24.87 -12.05
N LEU A 415 -23.28 24.88 -11.53
CA LEU A 415 -24.19 26.01 -11.65
C LEU A 415 -23.54 27.30 -11.12
N LEU A 416 -22.92 27.22 -9.94
CA LEU A 416 -22.23 28.35 -9.35
C LEU A 416 -21.04 28.81 -10.19
N GLY A 417 -20.24 27.88 -10.71
CA GLY A 417 -19.14 28.20 -11.62
C GLY A 417 -19.62 28.88 -12.91
N ARG A 418 -20.77 28.45 -13.45
CA ARG A 418 -21.37 29.03 -14.66
C ARG A 418 -21.88 30.46 -14.39
N ASP A 419 -22.58 30.69 -13.29
CA ASP A 419 -23.09 32.02 -12.94
C ASP A 419 -21.97 33.01 -12.57
N VAL A 420 -20.91 32.52 -11.92
CA VAL A 420 -19.78 33.36 -11.48
C VAL A 420 -18.83 33.66 -12.65
N PHE A 421 -18.39 32.66 -13.41
CA PHE A 421 -17.40 32.86 -14.47
C PHE A 421 -17.99 33.10 -15.86
N GLY A 422 -19.24 32.70 -16.09
CA GLY A 422 -19.83 32.58 -17.43
C GLY A 422 -19.34 31.32 -18.15
N GLU A 423 -20.06 30.91 -19.20
CA GLU A 423 -19.67 29.77 -20.05
C GLU A 423 -18.46 30.09 -20.93
N ASN A 424 -17.28 30.10 -20.32
CA ASN A 424 -16.01 30.36 -20.99
C ASN A 424 -14.94 29.38 -20.53
N VAL A 425 -13.71 29.61 -20.99
CA VAL A 425 -12.55 28.76 -20.66
C VAL A 425 -12.35 28.62 -19.14
N LEU A 426 -12.68 29.62 -18.32
CA LEU A 426 -12.54 29.54 -16.86
C LEU A 426 -13.55 28.55 -16.25
N TYR A 427 -14.78 28.50 -16.74
CA TYR A 427 -15.78 27.52 -16.30
C TYR A 427 -15.32 26.08 -16.61
N TYR A 428 -14.86 25.81 -17.84
CA TYR A 428 -14.35 24.49 -18.21
C TYR A 428 -13.07 24.12 -17.45
N ALA A 429 -12.17 25.09 -17.23
CA ALA A 429 -10.99 24.89 -16.40
C ALA A 429 -11.35 24.55 -14.95
N TYR A 430 -12.38 25.20 -14.40
CA TYR A 430 -12.91 24.95 -13.06
C TYR A 430 -13.54 23.55 -12.94
N GLN A 431 -14.37 23.14 -13.91
CA GLN A 431 -14.94 21.79 -13.95
C GLN A 431 -13.87 20.71 -14.09
N ALA A 432 -12.88 20.93 -14.96
CA ALA A 432 -11.73 20.04 -15.07
C ALA A 432 -10.95 19.93 -13.75
N ALA A 433 -10.74 21.04 -13.05
CA ALA A 433 -10.06 21.05 -11.75
C ALA A 433 -10.84 20.23 -10.71
N THR A 434 -12.17 20.39 -10.65
CA THR A 434 -13.07 19.65 -9.77
C THR A 434 -13.07 18.15 -10.07
N ALA A 435 -13.20 17.77 -11.34
CA ALA A 435 -13.14 16.36 -11.75
C ALA A 435 -11.78 15.72 -11.41
N LEU A 436 -10.67 16.41 -11.70
CA LEU A 436 -9.33 15.88 -11.45
C LEU A 436 -9.05 15.68 -9.96
N VAL A 437 -9.47 16.60 -9.08
CA VAL A 437 -9.26 16.42 -7.63
C VAL A 437 -10.13 15.29 -7.07
N LEU A 438 -11.34 15.07 -7.61
CA LEU A 438 -12.22 13.96 -7.23
C LEU A 438 -11.67 12.60 -7.70
N PHE A 439 -11.12 12.52 -8.91
CA PHE A 439 -10.43 11.30 -9.34
C PHE A 439 -9.15 11.05 -8.53
N LEU A 440 -8.45 12.11 -8.12
CA LEU A 440 -7.29 12.01 -7.26
C LEU A 440 -7.65 11.58 -5.84
N ALA A 441 -8.80 12.02 -5.30
CA ALA A 441 -9.29 11.62 -3.99
C ALA A 441 -9.41 10.09 -3.87
N ALA A 442 -9.93 9.42 -4.90
CA ALA A 442 -9.99 7.96 -4.96
C ALA A 442 -8.61 7.29 -4.81
N ASN A 443 -7.52 7.95 -5.25
CA ASN A 443 -6.17 7.43 -5.11
C ASN A 443 -5.72 7.32 -3.63
N THR A 444 -6.26 8.16 -2.74
CA THR A 444 -5.99 8.08 -1.29
C THR A 444 -6.42 6.71 -0.74
N SER A 445 -7.62 6.25 -1.10
CA SER A 445 -8.11 4.93 -0.72
C SER A 445 -7.30 3.79 -1.34
N PHE A 446 -6.83 3.95 -2.58
CA PHE A 446 -5.92 2.98 -3.22
C PHE A 446 -4.54 2.88 -2.54
N ALA A 447 -4.12 3.92 -1.82
CA ALA A 447 -2.92 3.89 -0.99
C ALA A 447 -3.16 3.28 0.40
N ASP A 448 -4.30 3.59 1.03
CA ASP A 448 -4.57 3.26 2.43
C ASP A 448 -5.29 1.92 2.65
N PHE A 449 -6.26 1.54 1.81
CA PHE A 449 -6.97 0.26 1.93
C PHE A 449 -6.02 -0.95 1.89
N PRO A 450 -5.07 -1.05 0.94
CA PRO A 450 -4.18 -2.20 0.89
C PRO A 450 -3.19 -2.23 2.06
N ARG A 451 -2.81 -1.05 2.58
CA ARG A 451 -1.95 -0.93 3.76
C ARG A 451 -2.66 -1.40 5.03
N LEU A 452 -3.91 -0.96 5.25
CA LEU A 452 -4.73 -1.42 6.37
C LEU A 452 -5.00 -2.92 6.28
N SER A 453 -5.34 -3.41 5.09
CA SER A 453 -5.52 -4.85 4.81
C SER A 453 -4.26 -5.66 5.16
N ALA A 454 -3.07 -5.13 4.84
CA ALA A 454 -1.81 -5.76 5.18
C ALA A 454 -1.53 -5.77 6.69
N ILE A 455 -1.88 -4.70 7.42
CA ILE A 455 -1.77 -4.64 8.88
C ILE A 455 -2.69 -5.71 9.51
N LEU A 456 -3.95 -5.77 9.10
CA LEU A 456 -4.90 -6.78 9.58
C LEU A 456 -4.47 -8.22 9.24
N ALA A 457 -3.83 -8.42 8.10
CA ALA A 457 -3.29 -9.73 7.72
C ALA A 457 -2.12 -10.16 8.60
N LYS A 458 -1.23 -9.21 8.98
CA LYS A 458 -0.14 -9.46 9.95
C LYS A 458 -0.69 -9.78 11.33
N ASP A 459 -1.76 -9.10 11.74
CA ASP A 459 -2.47 -9.34 13.00
C ASP A 459 -3.36 -10.60 12.97
N LYS A 460 -3.32 -11.39 11.88
CA LYS A 460 -4.06 -12.63 11.68
C LYS A 460 -5.60 -12.46 11.64
N PHE A 461 -6.10 -11.29 11.27
CA PHE A 461 -7.53 -11.04 11.04
C PHE A 461 -7.95 -11.13 9.58
N MET A 462 -7.00 -11.04 8.65
CA MET A 462 -7.24 -11.12 7.20
C MET A 462 -6.38 -12.25 6.59
N PRO A 463 -6.69 -12.78 5.39
CA PRO A 463 -5.83 -13.79 4.77
C PRO A 463 -4.40 -13.29 4.64
N ARG A 464 -3.40 -14.13 4.97
CA ARG A 464 -1.97 -13.76 4.94
C ARG A 464 -1.52 -13.18 3.58
N GLN A 465 -2.23 -13.56 2.52
CA GLN A 465 -2.03 -13.06 1.15
C GLN A 465 -2.12 -11.53 1.00
N PHE A 466 -2.84 -10.84 1.90
CA PHE A 466 -2.91 -9.37 1.88
C PHE A 466 -1.67 -8.70 2.48
N ALA A 467 -0.87 -9.42 3.27
CA ALA A 467 0.41 -8.92 3.79
C ALA A 467 1.53 -8.95 2.73
N PHE A 468 1.37 -9.75 1.67
CA PHE A 468 2.35 -9.84 0.59
C PHE A 468 2.24 -8.63 -0.37
N LYS A 469 3.40 -8.04 -0.68
CA LYS A 469 3.54 -7.03 -1.74
C LYS A 469 3.93 -7.73 -3.03
N GLY A 470 3.34 -7.35 -4.15
CA GLY A 470 3.66 -7.90 -5.47
C GLY A 470 4.98 -7.37 -6.05
N ASP A 471 5.27 -7.75 -7.28
CA ASP A 471 6.50 -7.46 -8.04
C ASP A 471 6.91 -5.97 -8.09
N ARG A 472 5.95 -5.06 -7.94
CA ARG A 472 6.15 -3.59 -7.90
C ARG A 472 6.02 -2.97 -6.51
N LEU A 473 6.14 -3.78 -5.46
CA LEU A 473 6.06 -3.36 -4.06
C LEU A 473 4.68 -2.80 -3.65
N ALA A 474 3.65 -3.01 -4.47
CA ALA A 474 2.27 -2.67 -4.19
C ALA A 474 1.53 -3.88 -3.61
N PHE A 475 0.59 -3.66 -2.69
CA PHE A 475 -0.28 -4.71 -2.14
C PHE A 475 -1.39 -5.07 -3.14
N SER A 476 -1.03 -5.80 -4.20
CA SER A 476 -1.89 -6.04 -5.38
C SER A 476 -3.25 -6.66 -5.03
N ASN A 477 -3.31 -7.59 -4.07
CA ASN A 477 -4.58 -8.20 -3.65
C ASN A 477 -5.54 -7.18 -3.04
N GLY A 478 -5.01 -6.25 -2.23
CA GLY A 478 -5.80 -5.16 -1.65
C GLY A 478 -6.31 -4.19 -2.72
N ILE A 479 -5.45 -3.83 -3.68
CA ILE A 479 -5.81 -2.94 -4.79
C ILE A 479 -6.93 -3.55 -5.65
N MET A 480 -6.80 -4.84 -6.00
CA MET A 480 -7.80 -5.53 -6.83
C MET A 480 -9.13 -5.71 -6.09
N LEU A 481 -9.11 -6.01 -4.79
CA LEU A 481 -10.32 -6.11 -3.98
C LEU A 481 -11.06 -4.77 -3.91
N LEU A 482 -10.32 -3.68 -3.64
CA LEU A 482 -10.88 -2.33 -3.61
C LEU A 482 -11.49 -1.94 -4.97
N ALA A 483 -10.75 -2.14 -6.06
CA ALA A 483 -11.22 -1.83 -7.41
C ALA A 483 -12.49 -2.59 -7.78
N GLY A 484 -12.53 -3.90 -7.48
CA GLY A 484 -13.69 -4.74 -7.75
C GLY A 484 -14.91 -4.34 -6.94
N ALA A 485 -14.73 -4.06 -5.64
CA ALA A 485 -15.82 -3.62 -4.77
C ALA A 485 -16.36 -2.23 -5.18
N ALA A 486 -15.48 -1.28 -5.51
CA ALA A 486 -15.89 0.05 -5.93
C ALA A 486 -16.58 0.04 -7.30
N ALA A 487 -16.06 -0.72 -8.27
CA ALA A 487 -16.71 -0.90 -9.57
C ALA A 487 -18.10 -1.55 -9.43
N LEU A 488 -18.25 -2.53 -8.54
CA LEU A 488 -19.54 -3.14 -8.25
C LEU A 488 -20.54 -2.13 -7.69
N LEU A 489 -20.15 -1.29 -6.74
CA LEU A 489 -21.03 -0.24 -6.20
C LEU A 489 -21.42 0.79 -7.26
N LEU A 490 -20.47 1.23 -8.11
CA LEU A 490 -20.78 2.13 -9.22
C LEU A 490 -21.84 1.55 -10.17
N ILE A 491 -21.76 0.25 -10.47
CA ILE A 491 -22.73 -0.44 -11.34
C ILE A 491 -24.08 -0.56 -10.64
N VAL A 492 -24.10 -1.02 -9.38
CA VAL A 492 -25.35 -1.26 -8.62
C VAL A 492 -26.12 0.05 -8.38
N PHE A 493 -25.42 1.14 -8.08
CA PHE A 493 -26.05 2.44 -7.80
C PHE A 493 -26.13 3.35 -9.04
N GLY A 494 -25.79 2.83 -10.23
CA GLY A 494 -25.91 3.54 -11.50
C GLY A 494 -25.07 4.81 -11.59
N GLY A 495 -23.95 4.89 -10.86
CA GLY A 495 -23.06 6.07 -10.82
C GLY A 495 -23.68 7.31 -10.19
N ASN A 496 -24.77 7.18 -9.43
CA ASN A 496 -25.44 8.31 -8.77
C ASN A 496 -24.81 8.60 -7.40
N VAL A 497 -24.32 9.82 -7.22
CA VAL A 497 -23.64 10.29 -6.01
C VAL A 497 -24.58 10.30 -4.80
N THR A 498 -25.78 10.85 -4.96
CA THR A 498 -26.79 10.98 -3.91
C THR A 498 -27.23 9.64 -3.32
N ASN A 499 -27.21 8.57 -4.12
CA ASN A 499 -27.50 7.22 -3.63
C ASN A 499 -26.30 6.58 -2.90
N LEU A 500 -25.07 6.98 -3.22
CA LEU A 500 -23.84 6.44 -2.61
C LEU A 500 -23.49 7.13 -1.28
N ILE A 501 -23.70 8.44 -1.17
CA ILE A 501 -23.32 9.23 0.02
C ILE A 501 -23.97 8.73 1.34
N PRO A 502 -25.25 8.31 1.39
CA PRO A 502 -25.86 7.74 2.59
C PRO A 502 -25.09 6.55 3.18
N LEU A 503 -24.45 5.75 2.34
CA LEU A 503 -23.67 4.57 2.74
C LEU A 503 -22.37 5.00 3.44
N TYR A 504 -21.81 6.12 3.00
CA TYR A 504 -20.47 6.57 3.31
C TYR A 504 -20.31 7.13 4.72
N ALA A 505 -21.24 7.99 5.14
CA ALA A 505 -21.06 8.77 6.35
C ALA A 505 -21.01 7.93 7.65
N ILE A 506 -21.58 6.72 7.69
CA ILE A 506 -21.60 5.92 8.93
C ILE A 506 -20.21 5.40 9.30
N GLY A 507 -19.45 4.90 8.33
CA GLY A 507 -18.13 4.30 8.59
C GLY A 507 -17.17 5.32 9.23
N VAL A 508 -17.08 6.51 8.64
CA VAL A 508 -16.25 7.61 9.13
C VAL A 508 -16.57 7.98 10.56
N PHE A 509 -17.85 8.21 10.89
CA PHE A 509 -18.21 8.66 12.24
C PHE A 509 -18.05 7.56 13.29
N VAL A 510 -18.30 6.29 12.95
CA VAL A 510 -17.97 5.16 13.84
C VAL A 510 -16.48 5.09 14.12
N SER A 511 -15.65 5.22 13.07
CA SER A 511 -14.20 5.27 13.15
C SER A 511 -13.71 6.44 14.02
N PHE A 512 -14.29 7.63 13.83
CA PHE A 512 -13.98 8.82 14.62
C PHE A 512 -14.35 8.62 16.09
N THR A 513 -15.55 8.15 16.40
CA THR A 513 -15.99 7.90 17.77
C THR A 513 -15.06 6.92 18.47
N LEU A 514 -14.72 5.80 17.84
CA LEU A 514 -13.82 4.80 18.42
C LEU A 514 -12.40 5.34 18.63
N SER A 515 -11.87 6.10 17.68
CA SER A 515 -10.58 6.78 17.79
C SER A 515 -10.58 7.78 18.95
N GLN A 516 -11.59 8.64 19.04
CA GLN A 516 -11.70 9.64 20.10
C GLN A 516 -11.90 9.02 21.49
N SER A 517 -12.77 8.02 21.61
CA SER A 517 -12.94 7.25 22.85
C SER A 517 -11.65 6.54 23.27
N GLY A 518 -10.89 6.01 22.31
CA GLY A 518 -9.56 5.44 22.54
C GLY A 518 -8.58 6.48 23.10
N MET A 519 -8.56 7.68 22.53
CA MET A 519 -7.73 8.77 23.03
C MET A 519 -8.14 9.28 24.43
N VAL A 520 -9.44 9.30 24.74
CA VAL A 520 -9.90 9.61 26.11
C VAL A 520 -9.31 8.61 27.12
N ARG A 521 -9.37 7.31 26.82
CA ARG A 521 -8.78 6.27 27.67
C ARG A 521 -7.26 6.36 27.73
N HIS A 522 -6.61 6.70 26.63
CA HIS A 522 -5.17 6.95 26.56
C HIS A 522 -4.73 8.04 27.55
N TRP A 523 -5.36 9.21 27.50
CA TRP A 523 -5.03 10.34 28.39
C TRP A 523 -5.38 10.07 29.85
N TRP A 524 -6.48 9.35 30.10
CA TRP A 524 -6.85 8.94 31.46
C TRP A 524 -5.83 7.99 32.08
N ARG A 525 -5.23 7.09 31.27
CA ARG A 525 -4.24 6.10 31.71
C ARG A 525 -2.85 6.71 31.90
N LEU A 526 -2.34 7.46 30.92
CA LEU A 526 -0.95 7.94 30.94
C LEU A 526 -0.73 9.22 31.76
N ARG A 527 -1.76 10.08 31.87
CA ARG A 527 -1.75 11.31 32.71
C ARG A 527 -0.55 12.26 32.49
N GLU A 528 -0.07 12.38 31.26
CA GLU A 528 1.00 13.30 30.88
C GLU A 528 0.66 14.79 31.13
N PRO A 529 1.64 15.72 31.16
CA PRO A 529 1.36 17.14 31.33
C PRO A 529 0.34 17.67 30.32
N GLY A 530 -0.74 18.29 30.81
CA GLY A 530 -1.86 18.75 29.97
C GLY A 530 -2.91 17.68 29.64
N TRP A 531 -2.89 16.52 30.30
CA TRP A 531 -3.85 15.44 30.05
C TRP A 531 -5.31 15.87 30.25
N ARG A 532 -5.61 16.76 31.21
CA ARG A 532 -6.99 17.23 31.47
C ARG A 532 -7.59 17.97 30.28
N GLY A 533 -6.83 18.90 29.69
CA GLY A 533 -7.28 19.62 28.49
C GLY A 533 -7.40 18.70 27.28
N SER A 534 -6.45 17.78 27.12
CA SER A 534 -6.48 16.77 26.05
C SER A 534 -7.68 15.83 26.19
N LEU A 535 -8.03 15.46 27.42
CA LEU A 535 -9.18 14.64 27.73
C LEU A 535 -10.51 15.34 27.46
N VAL A 536 -10.63 16.63 27.82
CA VAL A 536 -11.83 17.41 27.52
C VAL A 536 -12.03 17.52 26.01
N ILE A 537 -10.99 17.83 25.25
CA ILE A 537 -11.08 17.96 23.78
C ILE A 537 -11.51 16.64 23.13
N ASN A 538 -10.83 15.52 23.44
CA ASN A 538 -11.22 14.22 22.86
C ASN A 538 -12.56 13.72 23.41
N GLY A 539 -12.92 14.07 24.64
CA GLY A 539 -14.23 13.77 25.22
C GLY A 539 -15.36 14.47 24.48
N THR A 540 -15.22 15.78 24.23
CA THR A 540 -16.15 16.55 23.40
C THR A 540 -16.21 15.99 21.98
N GLY A 541 -15.06 15.65 21.38
CA GLY A 541 -15.01 15.02 20.06
C GLY A 541 -15.71 13.65 20.02
N ALA A 542 -15.52 12.80 21.03
CA ALA A 542 -16.17 11.51 21.13
C ALA A 542 -17.70 11.64 21.25
N ILE A 543 -18.18 12.56 22.10
CA ILE A 543 -19.62 12.82 22.26
C ILE A 543 -20.23 13.38 20.98
N ALA A 544 -19.59 14.39 20.38
CA ALA A 544 -20.07 15.01 19.15
C ALA A 544 -20.15 13.99 17.99
N THR A 545 -19.08 13.23 17.76
CA THR A 545 -19.05 12.21 16.70
C THR A 545 -20.01 11.06 16.96
N ALA A 546 -20.19 10.64 18.23
CA ALA A 546 -21.17 9.62 18.59
C ALA A 546 -22.61 10.11 18.35
N ALA A 547 -22.92 11.35 18.73
CA ALA A 547 -24.22 11.96 18.46
C ALA A 547 -24.51 12.00 16.95
N VAL A 548 -23.52 12.41 16.14
CA VAL A 548 -23.64 12.39 14.69
C VAL A 548 -23.82 10.97 14.14
N ALA A 549 -23.05 9.98 14.62
CA ALA A 549 -23.22 8.59 14.21
C ALA A 549 -24.64 8.06 14.47
N VAL A 550 -25.23 8.40 15.62
CA VAL A 550 -26.62 8.06 15.95
C VAL A 550 -27.62 8.78 15.03
N ILE A 551 -27.41 10.07 14.78
CA ILE A 551 -28.26 10.85 13.86
C ILE A 551 -28.20 10.24 12.46
N ILE A 552 -27.02 9.95 11.92
CA ILE A 552 -26.87 9.36 10.57
C ILE A 552 -27.57 7.99 10.53
N THR A 553 -27.31 7.13 11.52
CA THR A 553 -27.87 5.78 11.59
C THR A 553 -29.39 5.79 11.61
N THR A 554 -29.99 6.70 12.37
CA THR A 554 -31.46 6.79 12.49
C THR A 554 -32.09 7.47 11.28
N THR A 555 -31.50 8.56 10.79
CA THR A 555 -32.09 9.40 9.73
C THR A 555 -31.91 8.83 8.32
N LYS A 556 -30.83 8.08 8.07
CA LYS A 556 -30.53 7.50 6.76
C LYS A 556 -30.81 6.01 6.65
N PHE A 557 -31.41 5.39 7.68
CA PHE A 557 -31.74 3.97 7.66
C PHE A 557 -32.55 3.57 6.42
N SER A 558 -33.58 4.33 6.07
CA SER A 558 -34.38 4.10 4.86
C SER A 558 -33.65 4.44 3.55
N GLY A 559 -32.61 5.29 3.60
CA GLY A 559 -31.80 5.71 2.46
C GLY A 559 -30.63 4.78 2.12
N GLY A 560 -30.58 3.58 2.71
CA GLY A 560 -29.56 2.57 2.39
C GLY A 560 -28.44 2.42 3.43
N ALA A 561 -28.40 3.24 4.47
CA ALA A 561 -27.41 3.16 5.56
C ALA A 561 -27.23 1.74 6.16
N TRP A 562 -28.31 0.95 6.18
CA TRP A 562 -28.28 -0.43 6.67
C TRP A 562 -27.30 -1.32 5.91
N ILE A 563 -27.04 -1.04 4.63
CA ILE A 563 -26.08 -1.79 3.80
C ILE A 563 -24.67 -1.66 4.38
N SER A 564 -24.27 -0.45 4.79
CA SER A 564 -22.96 -0.22 5.41
C SER A 564 -22.84 -0.89 6.77
N ILE A 565 -23.91 -0.88 7.58
CA ILE A 565 -23.95 -1.57 8.88
C ILE A 565 -23.78 -3.08 8.69
N ILE A 566 -24.49 -3.67 7.73
CA ILE A 566 -24.36 -5.10 7.40
C ILE A 566 -22.97 -5.39 6.84
N ALA A 567 -22.43 -4.53 5.96
CA ALA A 567 -21.09 -4.70 5.41
C ALA A 567 -20.03 -4.69 6.51
N MET A 568 -20.06 -3.71 7.41
CA MET A 568 -19.15 -3.64 8.57
C MET A 568 -19.31 -4.86 9.48
N GLY A 569 -20.54 -5.23 9.83
CA GLY A 569 -20.82 -6.41 10.65
C GLY A 569 -20.31 -7.71 10.01
N SER A 570 -20.48 -7.87 8.70
CA SER A 570 -19.99 -9.01 7.94
C SER A 570 -18.46 -9.07 7.92
N LEU A 571 -17.77 -7.93 7.80
CA LEU A 571 -16.31 -7.85 7.87
C LEU A 571 -15.80 -8.18 9.27
N VAL A 572 -16.43 -7.64 10.33
CA VAL A 572 -16.06 -7.99 11.71
C VAL A 572 -16.24 -9.48 11.96
N LEU A 573 -17.37 -10.06 11.53
CA LEU A 573 -17.60 -11.50 11.63
C LEU A 573 -16.52 -12.28 10.87
N MET A 574 -16.21 -11.88 9.63
CA MET A 574 -15.15 -12.48 8.83
C MET A 574 -13.79 -12.43 9.54
N PHE A 575 -13.41 -11.29 10.13
CA PHE A 575 -12.16 -11.13 10.88
C PHE A 575 -12.08 -12.07 12.08
N VAL A 576 -13.17 -12.15 12.85
CA VAL A 576 -13.26 -13.04 14.02
C VAL A 576 -13.20 -14.50 13.59
N LEU A 577 -13.89 -14.88 12.51
CA LEU A 577 -13.86 -16.25 11.98
C LEU A 577 -12.46 -16.65 11.47
N ILE A 578 -11.79 -15.76 10.73
CA ILE A 578 -10.42 -15.99 10.26
C ILE A 578 -9.46 -16.13 11.45
N ARG A 579 -9.57 -15.24 12.44
CA ARG A 579 -8.72 -15.30 13.63
C ARG A 579 -8.93 -16.59 14.41
N ARG A 580 -10.20 -16.97 14.66
CA ARG A 580 -10.55 -18.23 15.31
C ARG A 580 -10.00 -19.43 14.54
N HIS A 581 -10.10 -19.42 13.20
CA HIS A 581 -9.54 -20.48 12.37
C HIS A 581 -8.02 -20.58 12.50
N TYR A 582 -7.31 -19.45 12.47
CA TYR A 582 -5.86 -19.45 12.63
C TYR A 582 -5.42 -19.83 14.04
N ASP A 583 -6.10 -19.37 15.08
CA ASP A 583 -5.79 -19.76 16.46
C ASP A 583 -6.07 -21.26 16.65
N TRP A 584 -7.20 -21.78 16.15
CA TRP A 584 -7.49 -23.21 16.12
C TRP A 584 -6.41 -24.01 15.38
N PHE A 585 -5.99 -23.57 14.19
CA PHE A 585 -4.95 -24.23 13.40
C PHE A 585 -3.60 -24.19 14.12
N GLN A 586 -3.23 -23.05 14.71
CA GLN A 586 -2.00 -22.92 15.48
C GLN A 586 -2.02 -23.80 16.72
N HIS A 587 -3.10 -23.85 17.48
CA HIS A 587 -3.20 -24.73 18.64
C HIS A 587 -3.10 -26.21 18.27
N ARG A 588 -3.63 -26.62 17.12
CA ARG A 588 -3.56 -28.03 16.67
C ARG A 588 -2.25 -28.42 15.99
N THR A 589 -1.50 -27.46 15.46
CA THR A 589 -0.20 -27.71 14.80
C THR A 589 0.99 -27.25 15.64
N ALA A 590 0.72 -26.64 16.80
CA ALA A 590 1.72 -26.22 17.76
C ALA A 590 2.39 -27.46 18.33
N VAL A 591 3.71 -27.47 18.23
CA VAL A 591 4.55 -28.49 18.82
C VAL A 591 4.75 -28.10 20.28
N ASP A 592 4.44 -29.01 21.21
CA ASP A 592 4.86 -28.86 22.60
C ASP A 592 6.38 -29.07 22.65
N GLU A 593 7.13 -27.96 22.77
CA GLU A 593 8.60 -27.94 22.74
C GLU A 593 9.21 -28.84 23.84
N ASN A 594 8.48 -29.14 24.92
CA ASN A 594 8.92 -30.01 26.00
C ASN A 594 8.55 -31.49 25.78
N ALA A 595 7.57 -31.77 24.92
CA ALA A 595 7.14 -33.12 24.55
C ALA A 595 7.79 -33.59 23.24
N ILE A 596 8.66 -32.79 22.63
CA ILE A 596 9.57 -33.25 21.58
C ILE A 596 10.38 -34.39 22.21
N PRO A 597 10.23 -35.66 21.77
CA PRO A 597 11.03 -36.74 22.33
C PRO A 597 12.49 -36.34 22.18
N ALA A 598 13.25 -36.43 23.28
CA ALA A 598 14.57 -35.83 23.46
C ALA A 598 15.63 -36.22 22.42
N ARG A 599 15.30 -37.07 21.45
CA ARG A 599 16.01 -37.32 20.20
C ARG A 599 14.94 -37.68 19.16
N VAL A 600 14.71 -36.81 18.16
CA VAL A 600 14.37 -37.33 16.84
C VAL A 600 15.53 -38.26 16.48
N PRO A 601 15.30 -39.53 16.10
CA PRO A 601 16.38 -40.48 15.89
C PRO A 601 17.43 -39.88 14.92
N PRO A 602 18.73 -39.96 15.25
CA PRO A 602 19.77 -39.58 14.30
C PRO A 602 19.59 -40.42 13.04
N ALA A 603 19.83 -39.82 11.88
CA ALA A 603 19.77 -40.54 10.61
C ALA A 603 20.64 -41.81 10.70
N PRO A 604 20.17 -42.97 10.22
CA PRO A 604 20.93 -44.20 10.26
C PRO A 604 22.31 -44.00 9.62
N GLY A 605 23.36 -44.39 10.35
CA GLY A 605 24.74 -44.16 9.93
C GLY A 605 25.21 -45.09 8.82
N SER A 606 26.17 -44.56 8.04
CA SER A 606 27.20 -45.29 7.27
C SER A 606 26.91 -45.76 5.83
N GLU A 607 26.14 -45.02 5.04
CA GLU A 607 26.36 -44.98 3.58
C GLU A 607 26.45 -43.52 3.12
N ALA A 608 27.30 -43.23 2.12
CA ALA A 608 27.34 -41.91 1.51
C ALA A 608 25.92 -41.58 0.98
N PRO A 609 25.32 -40.44 1.37
CA PRO A 609 23.96 -40.09 0.96
C PRO A 609 23.86 -40.11 -0.56
N ARG A 610 22.96 -40.94 -1.10
CA ARG A 610 22.70 -41.01 -2.56
C ARG A 610 21.77 -39.88 -3.01
N ASP A 611 20.94 -39.38 -2.09
CA ASP A 611 19.93 -38.36 -2.35
C ASP A 611 20.10 -37.19 -1.35
N HIS A 612 20.06 -35.93 -1.80
CA HIS A 612 19.96 -34.74 -0.93
C HIS A 612 18.49 -34.34 -0.84
N VAL A 613 17.92 -34.35 0.37
CA VAL A 613 16.51 -34.05 0.59
C VAL A 613 16.31 -32.58 0.99
N ILE A 614 15.50 -31.86 0.23
CA ILE A 614 15.12 -30.47 0.51
C ILE A 614 13.68 -30.42 0.99
N VAL A 615 13.47 -29.74 2.11
CA VAL A 615 12.13 -29.50 2.67
C VAL A 615 11.89 -27.99 2.77
N PRO A 616 11.00 -27.41 1.95
CA PRO A 616 10.60 -26.01 2.09
C PRO A 616 9.70 -25.86 3.32
N VAL A 617 10.05 -24.94 4.22
CA VAL A 617 9.36 -24.73 5.50
C VAL A 617 8.93 -23.27 5.66
N ASP A 618 7.67 -23.04 6.06
CA ASP A 618 7.14 -21.71 6.39
C ASP A 618 7.36 -21.35 7.87
N GLY A 619 7.66 -22.34 8.71
CA GLY A 619 7.94 -22.16 10.13
C GLY A 619 8.08 -23.50 10.86
N LEU A 620 8.29 -23.44 12.18
CA LEU A 620 8.38 -24.62 13.04
C LEU A 620 6.96 -25.05 13.48
N ASN A 621 6.44 -26.13 12.91
CA ASN A 621 5.14 -26.74 13.21
C ASN A 621 5.16 -28.26 12.97
N GLU A 622 4.10 -28.97 13.39
CA GLU A 622 4.01 -30.43 13.21
C GLU A 622 4.13 -30.88 11.74
N ILE A 623 3.64 -30.09 10.79
CA ILE A 623 3.73 -30.39 9.35
C ILE A 623 5.20 -30.38 8.91
N ALA A 624 5.95 -29.36 9.30
CA ALA A 624 7.37 -29.24 9.01
C ALA A 624 8.16 -30.36 9.69
N LEU A 625 7.89 -30.67 10.97
CA LEU A 625 8.57 -31.75 11.67
C LEU A 625 8.25 -33.13 11.07
N GLY A 626 6.99 -33.38 10.70
CA GLY A 626 6.58 -34.62 10.01
C GLY A 626 7.29 -34.78 8.67
N ALA A 627 7.35 -33.71 7.88
CA ALA A 627 8.09 -33.70 6.62
C ALA A 627 9.60 -33.92 6.81
N ILE A 628 10.20 -33.34 7.87
CA ILE A 628 11.60 -33.56 8.23
C ILE A 628 11.86 -34.99 8.73
N SER A 629 10.93 -35.58 9.47
CA SER A 629 11.02 -37.00 9.88
C SER A 629 11.03 -37.91 8.66
N MET A 630 10.10 -37.71 7.73
CA MET A 630 10.08 -38.44 6.45
C MET A 630 11.37 -38.19 5.64
N ALA A 631 11.90 -36.97 5.65
CA ALA A 631 13.15 -36.66 4.97
C ALA A 631 14.33 -37.48 5.50
N ARG A 632 14.41 -37.69 6.82
CA ARG A 632 15.48 -38.47 7.48
C ARG A 632 15.40 -39.96 7.19
N GLU A 633 14.20 -40.50 6.98
CA GLU A 633 14.03 -41.88 6.55
C GLU A 633 14.59 -42.10 5.13
N ILE A 634 14.55 -41.06 4.30
CA ILE A 634 15.05 -41.11 2.91
C ILE A 634 16.56 -40.89 2.84
N SER A 635 17.09 -39.92 3.59
CA SER A 635 18.53 -39.58 3.53
C SER A 635 19.04 -38.93 4.81
N PRO A 636 20.32 -39.15 5.18
CA PRO A 636 21.00 -38.39 6.22
C PRO A 636 21.30 -36.94 5.83
N LEU A 637 21.28 -36.59 4.53
CA LEU A 637 21.53 -35.24 4.05
C LEU A 637 20.20 -34.51 3.79
N VAL A 638 19.71 -33.81 4.81
CA VAL A 638 18.47 -33.03 4.76
C VAL A 638 18.77 -31.55 4.94
N THR A 639 18.18 -30.69 4.10
CA THR A 639 18.23 -29.23 4.26
C THR A 639 16.82 -28.65 4.32
N ALA A 640 16.52 -27.92 5.40
CA ALA A 640 15.28 -27.16 5.50
C ALA A 640 15.47 -25.79 4.87
N VAL A 641 14.56 -25.37 3.99
CA VAL A 641 14.69 -24.09 3.26
C VAL A 641 13.53 -23.18 3.61
N HIS A 642 13.84 -22.01 4.18
CA HIS A 642 12.86 -20.98 4.53
C HIS A 642 13.05 -19.75 3.64
N LEU A 643 11.99 -19.35 2.93
CA LEU A 643 12.00 -18.13 2.11
C LEU A 643 11.27 -17.01 2.85
N THR A 644 11.92 -15.86 2.99
CA THR A 644 11.36 -14.73 3.73
C THR A 644 11.83 -13.39 3.14
N ASP A 645 11.03 -12.35 3.36
CA ASP A 645 11.40 -10.94 3.14
C ASP A 645 11.62 -10.18 4.46
N ASP A 646 11.35 -10.82 5.60
CA ASP A 646 11.50 -10.26 6.94
C ASP A 646 12.65 -10.95 7.67
N ARG A 647 13.72 -10.19 7.90
CA ARG A 647 14.94 -10.68 8.53
C ARG A 647 14.80 -10.93 10.03
N GLU A 648 13.99 -10.15 10.74
CA GLU A 648 13.83 -10.32 12.19
C GLU A 648 13.08 -11.61 12.50
N GLN A 649 11.98 -11.87 11.78
CA GLN A 649 11.23 -13.12 11.92
C GLN A 649 12.08 -14.35 11.53
N ALA A 650 12.93 -14.20 10.51
CA ALA A 650 13.84 -15.27 10.09
C ALA A 650 14.86 -15.63 11.19
N GLU A 651 15.43 -14.62 11.86
CA GLU A 651 16.37 -14.83 12.97
C GLU A 651 15.68 -15.48 14.18
N GLU A 652 14.43 -15.12 14.47
CA GLU A 652 13.65 -15.77 15.53
C GLU A 652 13.35 -17.24 15.20
N LEU A 653 12.93 -17.53 13.96
CA LEU A 653 12.70 -18.89 13.49
C LEU A 653 13.97 -19.73 13.57
N ARG A 654 15.12 -19.19 13.14
CA ARG A 654 16.40 -19.89 13.20
C ARG A 654 16.79 -20.27 14.62
N LYS A 655 16.66 -19.35 15.58
CA LYS A 655 16.95 -19.62 17.00
C LYS A 655 16.06 -20.71 17.60
N ARG A 656 14.81 -20.82 17.14
CA ARG A 656 13.87 -21.88 17.55
C ARG A 656 14.20 -23.19 16.85
N TRP A 657 14.57 -23.14 15.58
CA TRP A 657 14.95 -24.30 14.77
C TRP A 657 16.21 -24.98 15.30
N GLU A 658 17.26 -24.21 15.60
CA GLU A 658 18.52 -24.74 16.17
C GLU A 658 18.31 -25.46 17.50
N ARG A 659 17.26 -25.12 18.26
CA ARG A 659 16.87 -25.81 19.49
C ARG A 659 16.07 -27.09 19.24
N ALA A 660 15.15 -27.07 18.29
CA ALA A 660 14.24 -28.18 18.03
C ALA A 660 14.84 -29.26 17.11
N VAL A 661 15.65 -28.87 16.13
CA VAL A 661 16.16 -29.73 15.05
C VAL A 661 17.64 -29.40 14.75
N PRO A 662 18.57 -29.59 15.70
CA PRO A 662 19.96 -29.11 15.61
C PRO A 662 20.78 -29.77 14.49
N ASP A 663 20.39 -30.97 14.08
CA ASP A 663 21.06 -31.80 13.10
C ASP A 663 20.63 -31.52 11.65
N VAL A 664 19.54 -30.75 11.44
CA VAL A 664 19.10 -30.35 10.10
C VAL A 664 19.35 -28.86 9.88
N PRO A 665 20.24 -28.46 8.96
CA PRO A 665 20.50 -27.06 8.68
C PRO A 665 19.26 -26.36 8.14
N LEU A 666 18.97 -25.18 8.70
CA LEU A 666 17.97 -24.24 8.17
C LEU A 666 18.66 -23.22 7.26
N LEU A 667 18.43 -23.32 5.96
CA LEU A 667 18.85 -22.33 4.98
C LEU A 667 17.78 -21.25 4.82
N VAL A 668 18.15 -20.00 5.11
CA VAL A 668 17.27 -18.85 4.89
C VAL A 668 17.61 -18.22 3.54
N ILE A 669 16.65 -18.24 2.62
CA ILE A 669 16.74 -17.54 1.34
C ILE A 669 15.97 -16.24 1.46
N GLU A 670 16.71 -15.14 1.49
CA GLU A 670 16.10 -13.81 1.39
C GLU A 670 15.59 -13.64 -0.05
N SER A 671 14.29 -13.38 -0.20
CA SER A 671 13.65 -13.13 -1.49
C SER A 671 13.29 -11.65 -1.59
N PRO A 672 14.16 -10.79 -2.17
CA PRO A 672 13.93 -9.34 -2.21
C PRO A 672 12.72 -8.95 -3.06
N TYR A 673 12.24 -9.85 -3.92
CA TYR A 673 11.07 -9.67 -4.77
C TYR A 673 9.86 -10.50 -4.28
N ARG A 674 9.97 -11.16 -3.11
CA ARG A 674 8.91 -11.99 -2.50
C ARG A 674 8.38 -13.08 -3.44
N ALA A 675 9.20 -13.47 -4.41
CA ALA A 675 8.95 -14.61 -5.26
C ALA A 675 9.26 -15.88 -4.44
N PHE A 676 8.34 -16.83 -4.43
CA PHE A 676 8.56 -18.15 -3.82
C PHE A 676 9.14 -19.12 -4.84
N VAL A 677 8.45 -19.29 -5.97
CA VAL A 677 8.76 -20.30 -6.99
C VAL A 677 10.13 -20.08 -7.63
N ALA A 678 10.40 -18.87 -8.14
CA ALA A 678 11.62 -18.60 -8.91
C ALA A 678 12.91 -18.74 -8.07
N PRO A 679 13.03 -18.16 -6.86
CA PRO A 679 14.20 -18.37 -6.01
C PRO A 679 14.37 -19.82 -5.56
N MET A 680 13.27 -20.53 -5.28
CA MET A 680 13.35 -21.95 -4.93
C MET A 680 13.88 -22.79 -6.10
N LEU A 681 13.36 -22.58 -7.31
CA LEU A 681 13.84 -23.28 -8.52
C LEU A 681 15.30 -22.95 -8.82
N ALA A 682 15.71 -21.69 -8.68
CA ALA A 682 17.09 -21.29 -8.89
C ALA A 682 18.03 -21.93 -7.85
N TYR A 683 17.57 -22.11 -6.61
CA TYR A 683 18.34 -22.80 -5.59
C TYR A 683 18.50 -24.29 -5.93
N LEU A 684 17.40 -24.95 -6.31
CA LEU A 684 17.40 -26.35 -6.71
C LEU A 684 18.31 -26.61 -7.93
N GLU A 685 18.30 -25.74 -8.94
CA GLU A 685 19.22 -25.84 -10.08
C GLU A 685 20.67 -25.68 -9.68
N ARG A 686 20.96 -24.70 -8.83
CA ARG A 686 22.32 -24.45 -8.39
C ARG A 686 22.84 -25.63 -7.56
N LEU A 687 21.95 -26.28 -6.81
CA LEU A 687 22.28 -27.50 -6.10
C LEU A 687 22.54 -28.66 -7.07
N ASP A 688 21.68 -28.84 -8.09
CA ASP A 688 21.81 -29.88 -9.13
C ASP A 688 23.10 -29.73 -9.97
N GLU A 689 23.54 -28.49 -10.19
CA GLU A 689 24.82 -28.18 -10.87
C GLU A 689 26.05 -28.42 -9.98
N GLN A 690 25.91 -28.27 -8.66
CA GLN A 690 27.03 -28.33 -7.71
C GLN A 690 27.22 -29.72 -7.12
N GLU A 691 26.15 -30.47 -6.97
CA GLU A 691 26.15 -31.80 -6.37
C GLU A 691 25.86 -32.85 -7.43
N HIS A 692 26.63 -33.94 -7.43
CA HIS A 692 26.37 -35.09 -8.30
C HIS A 692 25.39 -36.10 -7.66
N MET A 693 24.61 -35.66 -6.67
CA MET A 693 23.64 -36.47 -5.93
C MET A 693 22.23 -36.26 -6.50
N ARG A 694 21.33 -37.21 -6.27
CA ARG A 694 19.91 -37.02 -6.67
C ARG A 694 19.23 -36.07 -5.72
N ILE A 695 18.44 -35.12 -6.21
CA ILE A 695 17.74 -34.16 -5.34
C ILE A 695 16.30 -34.61 -5.15
N THR A 696 15.87 -34.76 -3.90
CA THR A 696 14.48 -35.08 -3.54
C THR A 696 13.87 -33.88 -2.82
N VAL A 697 12.77 -33.34 -3.35
CA VAL A 697 12.04 -32.23 -2.73
C VAL A 697 10.78 -32.79 -2.09
N ILE A 698 10.68 -32.68 -0.76
CA ILE A 698 9.46 -33.03 -0.03
C ILE A 698 8.60 -31.78 0.10
N LEU A 699 7.40 -31.78 -0.48
CA LEU A 699 6.45 -30.67 -0.36
C LEU A 699 5.49 -30.94 0.81
N PRO A 700 5.63 -30.23 1.95
CA PRO A 700 4.64 -30.28 3.00
C PRO A 700 3.34 -29.63 2.50
N THR A 701 2.29 -30.44 2.36
CA THR A 701 0.97 -29.97 1.90
C THR A 701 -0.07 -30.21 2.98
N PHE A 702 -0.74 -29.16 3.42
CA PHE A 702 -1.90 -29.33 4.29
C PHE A 702 -3.10 -29.84 3.46
N VAL A 703 -3.80 -30.88 3.91
CA VAL A 703 -5.03 -31.33 3.24
C VAL A 703 -6.24 -30.76 4.00
N PRO A 704 -6.83 -29.65 3.51
CA PRO A 704 -7.97 -29.03 4.17
C PRO A 704 -9.23 -29.88 4.02
N ARG A 705 -10.12 -29.78 5.01
CA ARG A 705 -11.43 -30.45 5.00
C ARG A 705 -12.45 -29.69 4.15
N HIS A 706 -12.40 -28.35 4.19
CA HIS A 706 -13.35 -27.49 3.47
C HIS A 706 -12.70 -26.72 2.33
N TRP A 707 -13.48 -26.40 1.29
CA TRP A 707 -12.98 -25.68 0.11
C TRP A 707 -12.48 -24.27 0.44
N TRP A 708 -13.08 -23.59 1.43
CA TRP A 708 -12.70 -22.23 1.82
C TRP A 708 -11.34 -22.18 2.54
N GLU A 709 -10.96 -23.26 3.25
CA GLU A 709 -9.65 -23.36 3.91
C GLU A 709 -8.50 -23.39 2.90
N ARG A 710 -8.74 -23.90 1.66
CA ARG A 710 -7.78 -23.83 0.55
C ARG A 710 -7.47 -22.41 0.11
N ILE A 711 -8.39 -21.46 0.33
CA ILE A 711 -8.15 -20.05 -0.01
C ILE A 711 -7.18 -19.43 1.02
N LEU A 712 -7.21 -19.89 2.26
CA LEU A 712 -6.40 -19.38 3.36
C LEU A 712 -4.99 -19.98 3.43
N HIS A 713 -4.82 -21.23 2.97
CA HIS A 713 -3.58 -22.02 3.12
C HIS A 713 -3.00 -22.53 1.78
N ASN A 714 -1.72 -22.92 1.76
CA ASN A 714 -1.05 -23.75 0.73
C ASN A 714 -0.84 -23.25 -0.71
N ARG A 715 -1.11 -21.99 -1.07
CA ARG A 715 -0.94 -21.58 -2.48
C ARG A 715 0.50 -21.59 -2.99
N ASP A 716 1.49 -21.28 -2.14
CA ASP A 716 2.85 -21.07 -2.63
C ASP A 716 3.61 -22.39 -2.87
N VAL A 717 3.52 -23.36 -1.95
CA VAL A 717 4.11 -24.70 -2.11
C VAL A 717 3.47 -25.46 -3.29
N LEU A 718 2.14 -25.36 -3.46
CA LEU A 718 1.44 -26.00 -4.58
C LEU A 718 1.77 -25.34 -5.94
N ARG A 719 2.15 -24.07 -5.97
CA ARG A 719 2.61 -23.39 -7.20
C ARG A 719 3.97 -23.87 -7.67
N LEU A 720 4.78 -24.48 -6.81
CA LEU A 720 6.10 -25.03 -7.18
C LEU A 720 5.98 -26.37 -7.93
N ARG A 721 4.94 -27.15 -7.61
CA ARG A 721 4.69 -28.50 -8.15
C ARG A 721 4.76 -28.61 -9.68
N PRO A 722 4.11 -27.74 -10.49
CA PRO A 722 4.14 -27.83 -11.94
C PRO A 722 5.56 -27.67 -12.51
N PHE A 723 6.43 -26.92 -11.84
CA PHE A 723 7.78 -26.62 -12.31
C PHE A 723 8.81 -27.69 -11.96
N LEU A 724 8.52 -28.50 -10.92
CA LEU A 724 9.38 -29.59 -10.49
C LEU A 724 9.04 -30.90 -11.18
N LYS A 725 7.79 -31.11 -11.59
CA LYS A 725 7.30 -32.38 -12.15
C LYS A 725 8.03 -32.79 -13.45
N ASP A 726 8.44 -31.82 -14.26
CA ASP A 726 8.99 -32.07 -15.60
C ASP A 726 10.53 -32.03 -15.65
N ARG A 727 11.20 -32.01 -14.48
CA ARG A 727 12.67 -31.90 -14.43
C ARG A 727 13.37 -33.25 -14.27
N PRO A 728 14.24 -33.64 -15.22
CA PRO A 728 15.04 -34.86 -15.09
C PRO A 728 16.04 -34.70 -13.93
N GLY A 729 16.13 -35.70 -13.05
CA GLY A 729 17.07 -35.71 -11.91
C GLY A 729 16.47 -35.29 -10.55
N LEU A 730 15.32 -34.61 -10.56
CA LEU A 730 14.59 -34.20 -9.36
C LEU A 730 13.44 -35.16 -9.04
N ARG A 731 13.37 -35.62 -7.79
CA ARG A 731 12.24 -36.38 -7.27
C ARG A 731 11.35 -35.47 -6.45
N LEU A 732 10.05 -35.54 -6.70
CA LEU A 732 9.06 -34.81 -5.94
C LEU A 732 8.27 -35.79 -5.05
N VAL A 733 8.23 -35.52 -3.76
CA VAL A 733 7.44 -36.28 -2.79
C VAL A 733 6.46 -35.33 -2.12
N ASP A 734 5.17 -35.63 -2.18
CA ASP A 734 4.18 -34.88 -1.40
C ASP A 734 4.12 -35.47 0.01
N PHE A 735 4.19 -34.62 1.02
CA PHE A 735 3.84 -34.97 2.39
C PHE A 735 2.47 -34.38 2.73
N PRO A 736 1.36 -35.11 2.48
CA PRO A 736 0.03 -34.66 2.83
C PRO A 736 -0.18 -34.79 4.33
N TYR A 737 -0.26 -33.67 5.05
CA TYR A 737 -0.61 -33.67 6.46
C TYR A 737 -2.13 -33.52 6.63
N GLN A 738 -2.76 -34.55 7.19
CA GLN A 738 -4.17 -34.54 7.58
C GLN A 738 -4.28 -34.25 9.08
N LEU A 739 -4.79 -33.07 9.43
CA LEU A 739 -5.02 -32.64 10.82
C LEU A 739 -6.13 -33.41 11.55
N TYR A 740 -6.79 -34.37 10.89
CA TYR A 740 -8.05 -34.97 11.32
C TYR A 740 -7.99 -36.49 11.48
N GLU A 741 -6.81 -37.11 11.51
CA GLU A 741 -6.74 -38.46 12.08
C GLU A 741 -7.01 -38.37 13.58
N ASP A 742 -8.14 -38.94 14.01
CA ASP A 742 -8.44 -39.19 15.41
C ASP A 742 -7.25 -39.93 16.02
N LYS A 743 -6.40 -39.23 16.78
CA LYS A 743 -5.41 -39.89 17.66
C LYS A 743 -6.21 -40.89 18.50
N PRO A 744 -6.01 -42.21 18.34
CA PRO A 744 -6.65 -43.18 19.21
C PRO A 744 -6.25 -42.79 20.64
N PRO A 745 -7.17 -42.80 21.63
CA PRO A 745 -6.81 -42.51 23.00
C PRO A 745 -5.63 -43.42 23.37
N GLN A 746 -4.49 -42.81 23.72
CA GLN A 746 -3.32 -43.53 24.20
C GLN A 746 -3.79 -44.31 25.42
N ARG A 747 -3.93 -45.64 25.27
CA ARG A 747 -4.15 -46.51 26.43
C ARG A 747 -2.93 -46.30 27.34
N PRO A 748 -3.12 -45.96 28.63
CA PRO A 748 -2.01 -45.87 29.55
C PRO A 748 -1.27 -47.21 29.55
N ALA A 749 0.06 -47.15 29.51
CA ALA A 749 0.90 -48.34 29.56
C ALA A 749 0.52 -49.18 30.80
N PRO A 750 0.31 -50.49 30.66
CA PRO A 750 -0.01 -51.33 31.80
C PRO A 750 1.24 -51.43 32.69
N GLY A 751 1.27 -50.69 33.81
CA GLY A 751 2.39 -50.82 34.75
C GLY A 751 2.54 -49.76 35.85
N SER A 752 1.90 -48.60 35.80
CA SER A 752 2.05 -47.60 36.88
C SER A 752 0.86 -47.66 37.84
N ALA A 753 0.89 -48.62 38.78
CA ALA A 753 0.07 -48.57 39.97
C ALA A 753 0.57 -47.42 40.90
N PRO A 754 -0.33 -46.65 41.53
CA PRO A 754 0.05 -45.55 42.40
C PRO A 754 0.54 -46.11 43.76
N ALA A 755 1.70 -45.61 44.21
CA ALA A 755 2.12 -45.62 45.61
C ALA A 755 2.09 -44.18 46.13
#